data_AF-A0A1Y4QGS6-F1
#
_entry.id   AF-A0A1Y4QGS6-F1
#
_cell.length_a   1.000
_cell.length_b   1.000
_cell.length_c   1.000
_cell.angle_alpha   90.00
_cell.angle_beta   90.00
_cell.angle_gamma   90.00
#
_symmetry.space_group_name_H-M   'P 1'
#
loop_
_entity.id
_entity.type
_entity.pdbx_description
1 polymer ?
#
loop_
_entity_poly.entity_id
_entity_poly.type
_entity_poly.pdbx_seq_one_letter_code
_entity_poly.pdbx_strand_id
1 'polypeptide(L)'
;MEKNKKKFFSLTPEVLEDNEKKQIYIDALDYAFANSNIKNIAITGIYGAGKSSVWKTYLEDRQLCDIITVSLGKYEDNIENLNNSDDIYQNDTVDKVNIKMSNNSSIDTDNRIERQLINQILSQIKQNKIPLSKYRYKSNKSNTYIILQTFLIILIILSVLLWFSRESIIKYIKEFNNEFDPIYFIIFCILLFLPAVVYFSFIFLRDNRFIVSKINIKGTEANLKDNDNNDESILDRDIKEIVYLLISSETKVVVIEDLDRYDNIGIFTKLRELNFLVNKYLETNDEYKNDSKIIRFVYMVKDGLFVSKNRTKFFDFIIPIVPVINSKNSESKFKNAIKNANNKPDNNIITKISMYIDDMRLLNNIANEFIIYENIIAIRDLGLDVNKLLALIVLKNIFPLEFDLLQEDKGYIYRILTDIDNYKNIVNEKLVEKLNKINDELSFLQEHHENGRFEVMATMISPNVQLVNIQDVSTWAQFLKNQSLKPDEPFRIAYARSSNNNTYNSFNYETFIDKFILTTQERKDLVEKFPIDKNARIQELLNEKVLIEKQIKEMSLKPIKEQLKIMPADKLETIFTGSKEKITQSHYFSLIRFLILEGLLDETYWHYKGCFYKGSLEKNDTIFIKNLLEAKKQDIFLNIENPHEVKVRLDISDFERFNILNKKLLEICIESNSKNQLYSIINSVQTYNNYEQLIKIIDTYNYELTKRFVDIIIEYKAKELVKILDRCVAVESNTFKNILLSVCVNKNIEINTLKLFSEFIEQYENIISLVLDKEFEIFIKNMSDAEIKFMNISKSNADVTRVKELAEIKAYVLNVSNVKFITGMILGESVDRGKLISIIYNSNMLISTKEYIEENFVKFVTTYVDENALNESFSNEEDIVIKIINSSLPVDYKKKYIELNKTMVSDISKINDLETNVFLVEELFASNNIIFNVDNITTYWNSIHEYSDKFVTYIDMNINDNNYEEILLNNIEICNVFINDADVTDKLFNYTIIFANEKIEKLDADITKDRLQILIDKNLILTTDENFKILLKKSYFKEITSLISSQENNLEDDAIGVLLRNELDAELIYELINSNISYANSIKLLNKITNVVLIEKIDFEKIDIIGYLIEVGLSDININYICKHFDKFFLKEEFVYYLDINNKFDKIKNENISQSFIEFVLSSNDISYDSKTDLVVIKIKSKSKAEEIKEIISNIKIISKLAEVWDNKRPALDNSYKNKVGNALLDEGYVYKRNDKDWIRIVEKKQ
;
A
#
# COMPACT_ATOMS: atom_id res chain seq x y z
N MET A 1 33.08 13.02 -60.85
CA MET A 1 33.51 14.27 -60.19
C MET A 1 32.62 14.49 -58.98
N GLU A 2 33.10 14.12 -57.80
CA GLU A 2 32.48 14.50 -56.53
C GLU A 2 32.54 16.02 -56.40
N LYS A 3 31.41 16.72 -56.53
CA LYS A 3 31.34 18.13 -56.15
C LYS A 3 31.69 18.21 -54.66
N ASN A 4 32.83 18.81 -54.33
CA ASN A 4 33.24 19.18 -52.98
C ASN A 4 32.03 19.68 -52.19
N LYS A 5 31.52 18.88 -51.24
CA LYS A 5 30.48 19.31 -50.30
C LYS A 5 31.08 20.41 -49.43
N LYS A 6 30.86 21.68 -49.79
CA LYS A 6 31.30 22.83 -48.98
C LYS A 6 30.74 22.66 -47.55
N LYS A 7 31.63 22.55 -46.56
CA LYS A 7 31.28 22.43 -45.13
C LYS A 7 30.90 23.78 -44.51
N PHE A 8 31.37 24.89 -45.11
CA PHE A 8 31.11 26.26 -44.70
C PHE A 8 30.71 27.12 -45.91
N PHE A 9 29.96 28.18 -45.66
CA PHE A 9 29.51 29.15 -46.66
C PHE A 9 30.36 30.43 -46.62
N SER A 10 30.75 30.94 -47.79
CA SER A 10 31.39 32.26 -47.87
C SER A 10 30.37 33.38 -47.68
N LEU A 11 30.78 34.48 -47.05
CA LEU A 11 29.98 35.71 -46.96
C LEU A 11 30.23 36.67 -48.14
N THR A 12 31.17 36.32 -49.03
CA THR A 12 31.48 37.09 -50.25
C THR A 12 30.51 36.77 -51.39
N PRO A 13 30.36 37.67 -52.37
CA PRO A 13 29.52 37.41 -53.53
C PRO A 13 29.96 36.14 -54.30
N GLU A 14 29.02 35.21 -54.48
CA GLU A 14 29.19 33.99 -55.26
C GLU A 14 28.50 34.11 -56.63
N VAL A 15 29.01 33.36 -57.61
CA VAL A 15 28.47 33.31 -58.97
C VAL A 15 27.15 32.54 -58.96
N LEU A 16 26.14 33.06 -59.67
CA LEU A 16 24.82 32.42 -59.72
C LEU A 16 24.89 31.10 -60.50
N GLU A 17 24.48 30.00 -59.88
CA GLU A 17 24.42 28.66 -60.50
C GLU A 17 23.11 28.42 -61.30
N ASP A 18 22.08 29.24 -61.10
CA ASP A 18 20.72 29.01 -61.62
C ASP A 18 20.55 29.59 -63.04
N ASN A 19 20.61 28.73 -64.06
CA ASN A 19 20.74 29.12 -65.48
C ASN A 19 19.63 30.03 -66.01
N GLU A 20 18.36 29.82 -65.64
CA GLU A 20 17.24 30.61 -66.19
C GLU A 20 17.18 32.03 -65.63
N LYS A 21 17.32 32.19 -64.30
CA LYS A 21 17.34 33.52 -63.66
C LYS A 21 18.62 34.28 -63.98
N LYS A 22 19.74 33.57 -64.08
CA LYS A 22 21.03 34.11 -64.53
C LYS A 22 20.87 34.79 -65.89
N GLN A 23 20.21 34.13 -66.85
CA GLN A 23 20.08 34.65 -68.22
C GLN A 23 19.34 35.99 -68.29
N ILE A 24 18.23 36.15 -67.53
CA ILE A 24 17.43 37.39 -67.55
C ILE A 24 18.26 38.62 -67.12
N TYR A 25 19.07 38.48 -66.06
CA TYR A 25 19.91 39.59 -65.61
C TYR A 25 21.08 39.86 -66.56
N ILE A 26 21.64 38.82 -67.19
CA ILE A 26 22.67 38.97 -68.22
C ILE A 26 22.09 39.70 -69.43
N ASP A 27 20.91 39.32 -69.93
CA ASP A 27 20.27 39.97 -71.07
C ASP A 27 19.97 41.46 -70.79
N ALA A 28 19.54 41.79 -69.57
CA ALA A 28 19.31 43.17 -69.14
C ALA A 28 20.61 43.99 -69.11
N LEU A 29 21.71 43.40 -68.62
CA LEU A 29 23.01 44.04 -68.64
C LEU A 29 23.55 44.17 -70.07
N ASP A 30 23.44 43.13 -70.90
CA ASP A 30 23.83 43.17 -72.32
C ASP A 30 23.11 44.30 -73.06
N TYR A 31 21.80 44.47 -72.85
CA TYR A 31 21.04 45.62 -73.39
C TYR A 31 21.61 46.97 -72.93
N ALA A 32 21.92 47.09 -71.64
CA ALA A 32 22.48 48.32 -71.07
C ALA A 32 23.87 48.66 -71.62
N PHE A 33 24.72 47.65 -71.85
CA PHE A 33 26.07 47.81 -72.39
C PHE A 33 26.12 47.95 -73.91
N ALA A 34 25.14 47.42 -74.65
CA ALA A 34 25.04 47.56 -76.10
C ALA A 34 24.57 48.97 -76.52
N ASN A 35 23.77 49.66 -75.69
CA ASN A 35 23.23 50.99 -76.01
C ASN A 35 24.20 52.12 -75.59
N SER A 36 24.57 52.98 -76.55
CA SER A 36 25.49 54.11 -76.32
C SER A 36 24.90 55.26 -75.49
N ASN A 37 23.57 55.37 -75.43
CA ASN A 37 22.89 56.41 -74.66
C ASN A 37 22.81 56.10 -73.16
N ILE A 38 23.03 54.84 -72.77
CA ILE A 38 22.97 54.40 -71.38
C ILE A 38 24.36 54.56 -70.75
N LYS A 39 24.49 55.53 -69.83
CA LYS A 39 25.77 55.86 -69.18
C LYS A 39 25.73 55.62 -67.67
N ASN A 40 24.57 55.72 -67.04
CA ASN A 40 24.36 55.53 -65.60
C ASN A 40 23.38 54.37 -65.38
N ILE A 41 23.90 53.22 -64.96
CA ILE A 41 23.13 51.99 -64.76
C ILE A 41 22.97 51.76 -63.26
N ALA A 42 21.75 51.54 -62.78
CA ALA A 42 21.53 51.06 -61.41
C ALA A 42 21.26 49.56 -61.39
N ILE A 43 21.91 48.86 -60.47
CA ILE A 43 21.50 47.54 -60.00
C ILE A 43 20.87 47.77 -58.63
N THR A 44 19.54 47.70 -58.55
CA THR A 44 18.80 48.02 -57.33
C THR A 44 18.30 46.76 -56.64
N GLY A 45 18.05 46.85 -55.34
CA GLY A 45 17.51 45.74 -54.55
C GLY A 45 17.69 46.03 -53.08
N ILE A 46 16.94 45.36 -52.20
CA ILE A 46 17.17 45.44 -50.75
C ILE A 46 18.61 45.05 -50.38
N TYR A 47 19.02 45.37 -49.15
CA TYR A 47 20.29 44.90 -48.63
C TYR A 47 20.32 43.36 -48.66
N GLY A 48 21.45 42.77 -49.06
CA GLY A 48 21.55 41.31 -49.20
C GLY A 48 20.83 40.67 -50.40
N ALA A 49 20.17 41.44 -51.28
CA ALA A 49 19.37 40.89 -52.39
C ALA A 49 20.18 40.11 -53.45
N GLY A 50 21.52 40.26 -53.49
CA GLY A 50 22.39 39.59 -54.47
C GLY A 50 22.92 40.49 -55.60
N LYS A 51 22.87 41.82 -55.44
CA LYS A 51 23.36 42.81 -56.43
C LYS A 51 24.79 42.53 -56.92
N SER A 52 25.73 42.39 -55.99
CA SER A 52 27.14 42.13 -56.29
C SER A 52 27.38 40.73 -56.87
N SER A 53 26.54 39.74 -56.52
CA SER A 53 26.58 38.40 -57.09
C SER A 53 26.18 38.39 -58.56
N VAL A 54 25.10 39.13 -58.91
CA VAL A 54 24.68 39.32 -60.31
C VAL A 54 25.77 40.01 -61.11
N TRP A 55 26.34 41.09 -60.56
CA TRP A 55 27.45 41.80 -61.20
C TRP A 55 28.67 40.91 -61.41
N LYS A 56 29.13 40.20 -60.38
CA LYS A 56 30.25 39.26 -60.47
C LYS A 56 30.00 38.16 -61.51
N THR A 57 28.78 37.64 -61.55
CA THR A 57 28.38 36.64 -62.55
C THR A 57 28.51 37.19 -63.97
N TYR A 58 28.08 38.43 -64.20
CA TYR A 58 28.20 39.09 -65.50
C TYR A 58 29.66 39.37 -65.90
N LEU A 59 30.50 39.78 -64.94
CA LEU A 59 31.94 39.99 -65.17
C LEU A 59 32.63 38.71 -65.67
N GLU A 60 32.35 37.58 -65.03
CA GLU A 60 32.94 36.29 -65.39
C GLU A 60 32.39 35.75 -66.73
N ASP A 61 31.07 35.89 -66.97
CA ASP A 61 30.41 35.36 -68.18
C ASP A 61 30.79 36.12 -69.46
N ARG A 62 30.96 37.45 -69.38
CA ARG A 62 31.32 38.32 -70.52
C ARG A 62 32.80 38.71 -70.57
N GLN A 63 33.61 38.24 -69.61
CA GLN A 63 35.06 38.54 -69.50
C GLN A 63 35.38 40.04 -69.61
N LEU A 64 34.56 40.88 -68.97
CA LEU A 64 34.73 42.33 -69.02
C LEU A 64 36.05 42.76 -68.35
N CYS A 65 36.84 43.55 -69.06
CA CYS A 65 38.12 44.12 -68.61
C CYS A 65 38.03 45.65 -68.43
N ASP A 66 39.05 46.25 -67.81
CA ASP A 66 39.18 47.70 -67.61
C ASP A 66 38.06 48.32 -66.75
N ILE A 67 37.88 47.73 -65.56
CA ILE A 67 36.84 48.09 -64.60
C ILE A 67 37.50 48.66 -63.34
N ILE A 68 36.98 49.78 -62.88
CA ILE A 68 37.34 50.35 -61.58
C ILE A 68 36.16 50.13 -60.64
N THR A 69 36.38 49.42 -59.54
CA THR A 69 35.35 49.19 -58.52
C THR A 69 35.65 49.99 -57.27
N VAL A 70 34.70 50.81 -56.85
CA VAL A 70 34.77 51.57 -55.61
C VAL A 70 33.75 51.00 -54.64
N SER A 71 34.20 50.61 -53.45
CA SER A 71 33.38 50.09 -52.37
C SER A 71 33.64 50.89 -51.11
N LEU A 72 32.65 51.65 -50.65
CA LEU A 72 32.78 52.51 -49.47
C LEU A 72 32.00 51.91 -48.31
N GLY A 73 32.70 51.27 -47.38
CA GLY A 73 32.08 50.72 -46.19
C GLY A 73 31.82 51.81 -45.15
N LYS A 74 30.54 52.06 -44.85
CA LYS A 74 30.14 52.80 -43.65
C LYS A 74 30.05 51.83 -42.47
N TYR A 75 30.94 52.00 -41.49
CA TYR A 75 30.98 51.24 -40.23
C TYR A 75 30.83 52.20 -39.05
N GLU A 76 29.84 53.09 -39.11
CA GLU A 76 29.42 53.86 -37.95
C GLU A 76 28.43 53.00 -37.17
N ASP A 77 28.87 52.49 -36.03
CA ASP A 77 27.95 52.00 -35.02
C ASP A 77 27.13 53.21 -34.55
N ASN A 78 25.80 53.07 -34.46
CA ASN A 78 24.90 54.08 -33.90
C ASN A 78 25.15 54.28 -32.40
N ILE A 79 26.34 54.79 -32.04
CA ILE A 79 26.76 55.19 -30.69
C ILE A 79 26.19 56.57 -30.34
N GLU A 80 25.65 57.32 -31.32
CA GLU A 80 25.17 58.70 -31.14
C GLU A 80 23.96 58.89 -30.21
N ASN A 81 23.42 57.84 -29.59
CA ASN A 81 22.35 57.97 -28.59
C ASN A 81 22.74 57.36 -27.23
N LEU A 82 23.99 57.56 -26.79
CA LEU A 82 24.48 57.29 -25.43
C LEU A 82 24.57 58.55 -24.55
N ASN A 83 24.29 59.74 -25.09
CA ASN A 83 24.42 61.02 -24.36
C ASN A 83 23.10 61.59 -23.80
N ASN A 84 21.99 60.84 -23.84
CA ASN A 84 20.74 61.25 -23.21
C ASN A 84 20.27 60.18 -22.22
N SER A 85 21.00 60.04 -21.12
CA SER A 85 20.48 59.49 -19.87
C SER A 85 21.14 60.28 -18.75
N ASP A 86 20.36 61.20 -18.19
CA ASP A 86 20.68 61.89 -16.95
C ASP A 86 20.84 60.87 -15.81
N ASP A 87 21.77 61.20 -14.92
CA ASP A 87 21.98 60.73 -13.55
C ASP A 87 22.87 59.49 -13.26
N ILE A 88 23.77 59.77 -12.30
CA ILE A 88 24.62 58.91 -11.45
C ILE A 88 25.99 58.52 -12.04
N TYR A 89 26.98 59.39 -11.83
CA TYR A 89 28.15 59.14 -10.97
C TYR A 89 28.87 60.48 -10.71
N GLN A 90 28.89 60.92 -9.44
CA GLN A 90 29.75 61.99 -8.97
C GLN A 90 31.12 61.42 -8.58
N ASN A 91 32.15 62.24 -8.85
CA ASN A 91 33.56 62.18 -8.40
C ASN A 91 34.43 61.20 -9.22
N ASP A 92 35.60 61.54 -9.80
CA ASP A 92 36.54 62.64 -9.56
C ASP A 92 37.31 63.02 -10.85
N THR A 93 37.60 64.32 -10.95
CA THR A 93 38.71 64.98 -11.67
C THR A 93 39.32 64.31 -12.93
N VAL A 94 38.98 64.76 -14.14
CA VAL A 94 39.90 65.12 -15.25
C VAL A 94 39.19 66.12 -16.20
N ASP A 95 39.97 67.09 -16.68
CA ASP A 95 39.65 68.29 -17.46
C ASP A 95 38.51 68.22 -18.50
N LYS A 96 37.58 69.18 -18.36
CA LYS A 96 36.57 69.54 -19.37
C LYS A 96 37.24 70.22 -20.58
N VAL A 97 37.43 69.48 -21.67
CA VAL A 97 37.50 70.08 -23.01
C VAL A 97 36.08 70.25 -23.54
N ASN A 98 35.56 71.48 -23.41
CA ASN A 98 34.32 71.90 -24.07
C ASN A 98 34.52 71.92 -25.59
N ILE A 99 34.04 70.90 -26.30
CA ILE A 99 33.82 70.99 -27.76
C ILE A 99 32.40 71.51 -27.97
N LYS A 100 32.31 72.81 -28.30
CA LYS A 100 31.10 73.40 -28.87
C LYS A 100 30.81 72.72 -30.22
N MET A 101 29.63 72.11 -30.34
CA MET A 101 29.02 71.71 -31.61
C MET A 101 29.02 72.92 -32.56
N SER A 102 29.67 72.77 -33.70
CA SER A 102 29.62 73.70 -34.84
C SER A 102 29.18 72.90 -36.07
N ASN A 103 28.40 73.54 -36.95
CA ASN A 103 27.79 73.00 -38.18
C ASN A 103 28.79 72.55 -39.27
N ASN A 104 30.03 72.19 -38.92
CA ASN A 104 31.09 71.82 -39.85
C ASN A 104 31.25 70.29 -40.06
N SER A 105 30.48 69.44 -39.37
CA SER A 105 30.67 67.98 -39.41
C SER A 105 30.19 67.29 -40.70
N SER A 106 29.20 67.84 -41.40
CA SER A 106 28.67 67.24 -42.64
C SER A 106 29.61 67.42 -43.85
N ILE A 107 30.29 68.56 -43.94
CA ILE A 107 31.25 68.83 -45.03
C ILE A 107 32.52 68.00 -44.85
N ASP A 108 32.98 67.81 -43.62
CA ASP A 108 34.19 67.02 -43.32
C ASP A 108 33.98 65.51 -43.58
N THR A 109 32.77 65.00 -43.30
CA THR A 109 32.39 63.62 -43.60
C THR A 109 32.24 63.38 -45.11
N ASP A 110 31.63 64.30 -45.85
CA ASP A 110 31.52 64.25 -47.31
C ASP A 110 32.89 64.30 -47.98
N ASN A 111 33.75 65.23 -47.56
CA ASN A 111 35.12 65.33 -48.05
C ASN A 111 35.94 64.06 -47.75
N ARG A 112 35.72 63.42 -46.59
CA ARG A 112 36.36 62.13 -46.27
C ARG A 112 35.90 61.02 -47.23
N ILE A 113 34.60 60.91 -47.52
CA ILE A 113 34.06 59.91 -48.45
C ILE A 113 34.59 60.16 -49.86
N GLU A 114 34.57 61.41 -50.32
CA GLU A 114 35.07 61.83 -51.62
C GLU A 114 36.57 61.53 -51.80
N ARG A 115 37.38 61.80 -50.78
CA ARG A 115 38.82 61.46 -50.80
C ARG A 115 39.06 59.96 -50.84
N GLN A 116 38.26 59.16 -50.12
CA GLN A 116 38.32 57.70 -50.18
C GLN A 116 37.93 57.17 -51.56
N LEU A 117 36.91 57.76 -52.19
CA LEU A 117 36.48 57.45 -53.55
C LEU A 117 37.63 57.67 -54.54
N ILE A 118 38.26 58.86 -54.52
CA ILE A 118 39.39 59.19 -55.39
C ILE A 118 40.57 58.22 -55.16
N ASN A 119 40.91 57.93 -53.91
CA ASN A 119 42.01 57.02 -53.59
C ASN A 119 41.75 55.59 -54.11
N GLN A 120 40.52 55.08 -53.99
CA GLN A 120 40.18 53.75 -54.51
C GLN A 120 40.23 53.69 -56.03
N ILE A 121 39.75 54.72 -56.73
CA ILE A 121 39.87 54.86 -58.19
C ILE A 121 41.35 54.84 -58.58
N LEU A 122 42.16 55.71 -57.97
CA LEU A 122 43.59 55.83 -58.26
C LEU A 122 44.36 54.53 -58.03
N SER A 123 44.06 53.81 -56.94
CA SER A 123 44.77 52.57 -56.57
C SER A 123 44.66 51.43 -57.59
N GLN A 124 43.63 51.48 -58.45
CA GLN A 124 43.39 50.49 -59.50
C GLN A 124 44.03 50.86 -60.85
N ILE A 125 44.65 52.05 -60.94
CA ILE A 125 45.24 52.57 -62.18
C ILE A 125 46.76 52.39 -62.16
N LYS A 126 47.31 51.84 -63.26
CA LYS A 126 48.77 51.71 -63.41
C LYS A 126 49.41 53.09 -63.56
N GLN A 127 50.45 53.35 -62.76
CA GLN A 127 51.16 54.63 -62.65
C GLN A 127 51.73 55.18 -63.98
N ASN A 128 52.10 54.31 -64.90
CA ASN A 128 52.61 54.69 -66.22
C ASN A 128 51.52 55.25 -67.14
N LYS A 129 50.25 54.91 -66.92
CA LYS A 129 49.10 55.44 -67.69
C LYS A 129 48.73 56.87 -67.27
N ILE A 130 49.15 57.33 -66.09
CA ILE A 130 48.79 58.64 -65.53
C ILE A 130 50.03 59.52 -65.26
N PRO A 131 50.81 59.90 -66.30
CA PRO A 131 52.02 60.68 -66.13
C PRO A 131 51.86 62.06 -65.50
N LEU A 132 50.72 62.70 -65.73
CA LEU A 132 50.46 64.09 -65.33
C LEU A 132 49.67 64.19 -64.02
N SER A 133 49.34 63.06 -63.38
CA SER A 133 48.49 63.06 -62.19
C SER A 133 49.21 63.61 -60.97
N LYS A 134 48.50 64.41 -60.17
CA LYS A 134 49.01 64.93 -58.88
C LYS A 134 49.00 63.91 -57.74
N TYR A 135 48.27 62.79 -57.88
CA TYR A 135 48.06 61.79 -56.81
C TYR A 135 48.93 60.53 -56.91
N ARG A 136 49.89 60.51 -57.82
CA ARG A 136 50.85 59.42 -58.06
C ARG A 136 51.36 58.66 -56.82
N TYR A 137 51.11 57.35 -56.75
CA TYR A 137 51.69 56.47 -55.71
C TYR A 137 53.21 56.35 -55.84
N LYS A 138 53.91 56.14 -54.72
CA LYS A 138 55.36 55.90 -54.71
C LYS A 138 55.66 54.59 -55.44
N SER A 139 56.38 54.67 -56.57
CA SER A 139 56.89 53.51 -57.29
C SER A 139 58.37 53.30 -57.03
N ASN A 140 58.80 52.05 -56.84
CA ASN A 140 60.22 51.73 -56.75
C ASN A 140 60.92 52.01 -58.08
N LYS A 141 62.05 52.72 -58.04
CA LYS A 141 62.91 52.91 -59.21
C LYS A 141 63.63 51.58 -59.51
N SER A 142 63.77 51.21 -60.78
CA SER A 142 64.56 50.04 -61.17
C SER A 142 66.03 50.21 -60.76
N ASN A 143 66.70 49.14 -60.33
CA ASN A 143 68.11 49.16 -59.93
C ASN A 143 69.02 49.80 -61.00
N THR A 144 68.75 49.57 -62.28
CA THR A 144 69.50 50.18 -63.41
C THR A 144 69.42 51.70 -63.41
N TYR A 145 68.23 52.26 -63.21
CA TYR A 145 68.00 53.71 -63.14
C TYR A 145 68.69 54.33 -61.91
N ILE A 146 68.70 53.63 -60.77
CA ILE A 146 69.42 54.06 -59.57
C ILE A 146 70.93 54.08 -59.84
N ILE A 147 71.48 52.99 -60.39
CA ILE A 147 72.91 52.88 -60.73
C ILE A 147 73.34 53.98 -61.69
N LEU A 148 72.55 54.24 -62.75
CA LEU A 148 72.82 55.32 -63.71
C LEU A 148 72.82 56.70 -63.03
N GLN A 149 71.83 56.99 -62.19
CA GLN A 149 71.77 58.26 -61.44
C GLN A 149 72.99 58.42 -60.52
N THR A 150 73.37 57.36 -59.78
CA THR A 150 74.54 57.37 -58.90
C THR A 150 75.82 57.59 -59.70
N PHE A 151 75.98 56.91 -60.84
CA PHE A 151 77.13 57.07 -61.72
C PHE A 151 77.26 58.51 -62.25
N LEU A 152 76.16 59.11 -62.72
CA LEU A 152 76.17 60.50 -63.20
C LEU A 152 76.48 61.52 -62.09
N ILE A 153 76.03 61.27 -60.86
CA ILE A 153 76.41 62.11 -59.70
C ILE A 153 77.91 61.99 -59.41
N ILE A 154 78.47 60.78 -59.46
CA ILE A 154 79.90 60.56 -59.29
C ILE A 154 80.70 61.30 -60.36
N LEU A 155 80.25 61.31 -61.62
CA LEU A 155 80.92 62.07 -62.68
C LEU A 155 80.92 63.58 -62.40
N ILE A 156 79.81 64.13 -61.88
CA ILE A 156 79.76 65.54 -61.47
C ILE A 156 80.76 65.82 -60.34
N ILE A 157 80.76 65.00 -59.30
CA ILE A 157 81.68 65.15 -58.16
C ILE A 157 83.14 65.03 -58.63
N LEU A 158 83.43 64.05 -59.49
CA LEU A 158 84.76 63.86 -60.06
C LEU A 158 85.17 65.06 -60.91
N SER A 159 84.29 65.60 -61.74
CA SER A 159 84.59 66.78 -62.55
C SER A 159 84.94 68.00 -61.67
N VAL A 160 84.22 68.19 -60.55
CA VAL A 160 84.46 69.27 -59.59
C VAL A 160 85.76 69.05 -58.82
N LEU A 161 86.02 67.83 -58.34
CA LEU A 161 87.26 67.49 -57.64
C LEU A 161 88.50 67.67 -58.54
N LEU A 162 88.42 67.20 -59.80
CA LEU A 162 89.46 67.42 -60.81
C LEU A 162 89.66 68.92 -61.06
N TRP A 163 88.59 69.71 -61.11
CA TRP A 163 88.67 71.16 -61.28
C TRP A 163 89.37 71.88 -60.12
N PHE A 164 89.10 71.49 -58.87
CA PHE A 164 89.75 72.06 -57.69
C PHE A 164 91.21 71.63 -57.56
N SER A 165 91.52 70.37 -57.89
CA SER A 165 92.89 69.82 -57.84
C SER A 165 93.71 70.10 -59.11
N ARG A 166 93.16 70.88 -60.05
CA ARG A 166 93.75 71.11 -61.38
C ARG A 166 95.21 71.56 -61.32
N GLU A 167 95.56 72.47 -60.41
CA GLU A 167 96.91 73.04 -60.37
C GLU A 167 97.97 72.00 -60.01
N SER A 168 97.68 71.16 -59.00
CA SER A 168 98.53 70.05 -58.61
C SER A 168 98.61 68.97 -59.68
N ILE A 169 97.47 68.58 -60.26
CA ILE A 169 97.41 67.52 -61.28
C ILE A 169 98.12 67.96 -62.57
N ILE A 170 97.87 69.18 -63.04
CA ILE A 170 98.52 69.73 -64.25
C ILE A 170 100.04 69.81 -64.05
N LYS A 171 100.50 70.15 -62.84
CA LYS A 171 101.93 70.15 -62.51
C LYS A 171 102.56 68.76 -62.65
N TYR A 172 101.96 67.73 -62.04
CA TYR A 172 102.44 66.35 -62.15
C TYR A 172 102.37 65.80 -63.58
N ILE A 173 101.32 66.14 -64.35
CA ILE A 173 101.21 65.73 -65.75
C ILE A 173 102.30 66.39 -66.60
N LYS A 174 102.62 67.67 -66.36
CA LYS A 174 103.73 68.36 -67.03
C LYS A 174 105.10 67.75 -66.70
N GLU A 175 105.31 67.29 -65.47
CA GLU A 175 106.53 66.56 -65.10
C GLU A 175 106.70 65.25 -65.90
N PHE A 176 105.60 64.58 -66.27
CA PHE A 176 105.61 63.37 -67.11
C PHE A 176 105.62 63.65 -68.62
N ASN A 177 104.98 64.75 -69.06
CA ASN A 177 104.90 65.17 -70.45
C ASN A 177 104.92 66.70 -70.55
N ASN A 178 106.08 67.26 -70.88
CA ASN A 178 106.30 68.71 -70.94
C ASN A 178 105.43 69.43 -71.99
N GLU A 179 104.94 68.71 -73.02
CA GLU A 179 104.09 69.29 -74.08
C GLU A 179 102.59 69.33 -73.72
N PHE A 180 102.21 68.92 -72.50
CA PHE A 180 100.80 68.90 -72.12
C PHE A 180 100.21 70.32 -71.94
N ASP A 181 99.26 70.67 -72.80
CA ASP A 181 98.47 71.90 -72.70
C ASP A 181 97.33 71.75 -71.66
N PRO A 182 97.28 72.60 -70.63
CA PRO A 182 96.19 72.63 -69.64
C PRO A 182 94.77 72.66 -70.21
N ILE A 183 94.58 73.13 -71.46
CA ILE A 183 93.25 73.22 -72.06
C ILE A 183 92.57 71.86 -72.24
N TYR A 184 93.33 70.79 -72.49
CA TYR A 184 92.79 69.43 -72.60
C TYR A 184 92.20 68.94 -71.28
N PHE A 185 92.77 69.37 -70.15
CA PHE A 185 92.24 69.05 -68.82
C PHE A 185 90.91 69.75 -68.55
N ILE A 186 90.77 71.00 -69.00
CA ILE A 186 89.51 71.76 -68.92
C ILE A 186 88.43 71.08 -69.77
N ILE A 187 88.75 70.69 -71.00
CA ILE A 187 87.83 69.98 -71.91
C ILE A 187 87.38 68.66 -71.29
N PHE A 188 88.28 67.91 -70.66
CA PHE A 188 87.95 66.66 -69.98
C PHE A 188 86.98 66.88 -68.81
N CYS A 189 87.19 67.90 -67.99
CA CYS A 189 86.27 68.25 -66.90
C CYS A 189 84.87 68.61 -67.43
N ILE A 190 84.79 69.35 -68.54
CA ILE A 190 83.52 69.72 -69.18
C ILE A 190 82.81 68.47 -69.74
N LEU A 191 83.54 67.56 -70.39
CA LEU A 191 83.00 66.30 -70.93
C LEU A 191 82.40 65.39 -69.84
N LEU A 192 82.97 65.38 -68.63
CA LEU A 192 82.40 64.64 -67.50
C LEU A 192 81.15 65.32 -66.93
N PHE A 193 81.12 66.66 -66.93
CA PHE A 193 80.05 67.44 -66.30
C PHE A 193 78.79 67.55 -67.17
N LEU A 194 78.96 67.86 -68.45
CA LEU A 194 77.86 68.30 -69.33
C LEU A 194 76.79 67.22 -69.58
N PRO A 195 77.13 65.94 -69.88
CA PRO A 195 76.13 64.89 -70.06
C PRO A 195 75.28 64.64 -68.81
N ALA A 196 75.90 64.71 -67.62
CA ALA A 196 75.20 64.54 -66.36
C ALA A 196 74.19 65.68 -66.12
N VAL A 197 74.59 66.94 -66.37
CA VAL A 197 73.70 68.10 -66.27
C VAL A 197 72.52 68.01 -67.24
N VAL A 198 72.77 67.60 -68.48
CA VAL A 198 71.70 67.43 -69.50
C VAL A 198 70.71 66.35 -69.06
N TYR A 199 71.19 65.21 -68.57
CA TYR A 199 70.32 64.14 -68.07
C TYR A 199 69.47 64.58 -66.86
N PHE A 200 70.07 65.26 -65.88
CA PHE A 200 69.31 65.77 -64.74
C PHE A 200 68.32 66.86 -65.14
N SER A 201 68.65 67.70 -66.13
CA SER A 201 67.74 68.70 -66.70
C SER A 201 66.58 68.06 -67.46
N PHE A 202 66.82 66.97 -68.20
CA PHE A 202 65.76 66.21 -68.86
C PHE A 202 64.79 65.55 -67.87
N ILE A 203 65.31 64.93 -66.80
CA ILE A 203 64.46 64.41 -65.71
C ILE A 203 63.66 65.53 -65.05
N PHE A 204 64.31 66.68 -64.83
CA PHE A 204 63.68 67.84 -64.22
C PHE A 204 62.50 68.36 -65.05
N LEU A 205 62.65 68.43 -66.38
CA LEU A 205 61.58 68.83 -67.30
C LEU A 205 60.49 67.76 -67.42
N ARG A 206 60.85 66.47 -67.48
CA ARG A 206 59.87 65.37 -67.59
C ARG A 206 58.98 65.23 -66.35
N ASP A 207 59.54 65.43 -65.17
CA ASP A 207 58.83 65.25 -63.91
C ASP A 207 58.03 66.50 -63.46
N ASN A 208 58.07 67.61 -64.22
CA ASN A 208 57.27 68.84 -64.01
C ASN A 208 57.19 69.34 -62.54
N ARG A 209 58.29 69.25 -61.78
CA ARG A 209 58.32 69.52 -60.32
C ARG A 209 58.45 71.01 -59.94
N PHE A 210 58.08 71.94 -60.80
CA PHE A 210 58.19 73.37 -60.50
C PHE A 210 56.91 73.86 -59.78
N ILE A 211 56.85 73.67 -58.47
CA ILE A 211 55.84 74.32 -57.61
C ILE A 211 56.58 75.33 -56.73
N VAL A 212 56.45 76.61 -57.06
CA VAL A 212 56.99 77.69 -56.22
C VAL A 212 56.02 77.91 -55.07
N SER A 213 56.29 77.29 -53.93
CA SER A 213 55.39 77.34 -52.76
C SER A 213 55.39 78.70 -52.06
N LYS A 214 56.50 79.45 -52.14
CA LYS A 214 56.65 80.74 -51.48
C LYS A 214 57.68 81.60 -52.22
N ILE A 215 57.31 82.82 -52.60
CA ILE A 215 58.25 83.83 -53.09
C ILE A 215 58.36 84.90 -52.01
N ASN A 216 59.58 85.11 -51.49
CA ASN A 216 59.84 86.16 -50.51
C ASN A 216 60.70 87.24 -51.14
N ILE A 217 60.11 88.40 -51.43
CA ILE A 217 60.81 89.58 -51.94
C ILE A 217 60.54 90.73 -50.97
N LYS A 218 61.60 91.22 -50.32
CA LYS A 218 61.64 92.45 -49.51
C LYS A 218 60.42 92.64 -48.58
N GLY A 219 60.15 91.64 -47.73
CA GLY A 219 59.21 91.79 -46.61
C GLY A 219 57.72 91.69 -46.97
N THR A 220 57.37 91.35 -48.22
CA THR A 220 55.99 91.01 -48.59
C THR A 220 55.94 89.52 -48.94
N GLU A 221 55.17 88.74 -48.19
CA GLU A 221 54.95 87.32 -48.47
C GLU A 221 53.72 87.16 -49.38
N ALA A 222 53.93 86.69 -50.60
CA ALA A 222 52.84 86.26 -51.48
C ALA A 222 52.81 84.73 -51.52
N ASN A 223 51.80 84.13 -50.90
CA ASN A 223 51.51 82.70 -51.03
C ASN A 223 50.71 82.50 -52.32
N LEU A 224 51.33 81.88 -53.33
CA LEU A 224 50.70 81.46 -54.59
C LEU A 224 50.00 80.09 -54.43
N LYS A 225 49.31 79.87 -53.31
CA LYS A 225 48.39 78.73 -53.19
C LYS A 225 47.02 79.21 -53.64
N ASP A 226 46.53 78.67 -54.75
CA ASP A 226 45.12 78.79 -55.11
C ASP A 226 44.27 78.17 -53.96
N ASN A 227 43.55 79.05 -53.27
CA ASN A 227 42.43 78.87 -52.35
C ASN A 227 42.28 77.51 -51.61
N ASP A 228 42.62 77.53 -50.32
CA ASP A 228 41.95 76.74 -49.27
C ASP A 228 40.54 77.36 -49.01
N ASN A 229 39.65 77.30 -50.01
CA ASN A 229 38.23 77.54 -49.78
C ASN A 229 37.66 76.27 -49.12
N ASN A 230 37.41 76.31 -47.82
CA ASN A 230 36.81 75.21 -47.06
C ASN A 230 35.35 74.90 -47.45
N ASP A 231 34.79 75.65 -48.40
CA ASP A 231 33.39 75.53 -48.86
C ASP A 231 33.24 74.67 -50.14
N GLU A 232 34.33 74.37 -50.86
CA GLU A 232 34.27 73.53 -52.07
C GLU A 232 34.57 72.05 -51.76
N SER A 233 33.80 71.15 -52.36
CA SER A 233 34.00 69.71 -52.16
C SER A 233 35.24 69.18 -52.88
N ILE A 234 35.83 68.12 -52.35
CA ILE A 234 37.05 67.52 -52.92
C ILE A 234 36.81 66.98 -54.33
N LEU A 235 35.64 66.38 -54.60
CA LEU A 235 35.29 65.92 -55.95
C LEU A 235 35.22 67.08 -56.94
N ASP A 236 34.65 68.23 -56.55
CA ASP A 236 34.49 69.38 -57.44
C ASP A 236 35.84 70.05 -57.71
N ARG A 237 36.65 70.24 -56.66
CA ARG A 237 38.02 70.79 -56.76
C ARG A 237 38.90 69.93 -57.68
N ASP A 238 38.75 68.61 -57.57
CA ASP A 238 39.62 67.65 -58.25
C ASP A 238 38.95 67.00 -59.48
N ILE A 239 37.80 67.53 -59.95
CA ILE A 239 36.98 66.88 -61.00
C ILE A 239 37.76 66.67 -62.30
N LYS A 240 38.57 67.67 -62.71
CA LYS A 240 39.43 67.59 -63.91
C LYS A 240 40.50 66.51 -63.78
N GLU A 241 41.03 66.35 -62.57
CA GLU A 241 42.01 65.30 -62.27
C GLU A 241 41.36 63.91 -62.38
N ILE A 242 40.14 63.75 -61.85
CA ILE A 242 39.41 62.48 -61.93
C ILE A 242 39.04 62.15 -63.37
N VAL A 243 38.64 63.14 -64.17
CA VAL A 243 38.41 62.97 -65.62
C VAL A 243 39.68 62.46 -66.30
N TYR A 244 40.84 63.07 -66.01
CA TYR A 244 42.12 62.62 -66.54
C TYR A 244 42.46 61.18 -66.13
N LEU A 245 42.25 60.83 -64.85
CA LEU A 245 42.49 59.47 -64.33
C LEU A 245 41.62 58.42 -65.03
N LEU A 246 40.32 58.68 -65.18
CA LEU A 246 39.38 57.71 -65.79
C LEU A 246 39.61 57.51 -67.28
N ILE A 247 39.99 58.56 -68.01
CA ILE A 247 40.25 58.48 -69.45
C ILE A 247 41.58 57.77 -69.72
N SER A 248 42.66 58.23 -69.06
CA SER A 248 44.02 57.72 -69.29
C SER A 248 44.20 56.28 -68.79
N SER A 249 43.40 55.84 -67.82
CA SER A 249 43.43 54.45 -67.33
C SER A 249 42.89 53.41 -68.31
N GLU A 250 42.28 53.86 -69.41
CA GLU A 250 41.53 53.05 -70.37
C GLU A 250 40.22 52.46 -69.85
N THR A 251 39.75 52.93 -68.68
CA THR A 251 38.54 52.44 -68.02
C THR A 251 37.31 52.51 -68.93
N LYS A 252 36.51 51.43 -68.92
CA LYS A 252 35.21 51.36 -69.61
C LYS A 252 34.04 51.38 -68.64
N VAL A 253 34.24 50.85 -67.44
CA VAL A 253 33.19 50.75 -66.42
C VAL A 253 33.71 51.20 -65.06
N VAL A 254 32.96 52.07 -64.40
CA VAL A 254 33.16 52.44 -63.00
C VAL A 254 32.02 51.86 -62.19
N VAL A 255 32.32 50.97 -61.25
CA VAL A 255 31.34 50.31 -60.39
C VAL A 255 31.37 50.97 -59.02
N ILE A 256 30.22 51.39 -58.52
CA ILE A 256 30.06 52.06 -57.23
C ILE A 256 29.17 51.18 -56.36
N GLU A 257 29.76 50.61 -55.32
CA GLU A 257 29.13 49.70 -54.37
C GLU A 257 29.14 50.30 -52.95
N ASP A 258 28.13 49.97 -52.15
CA ASP A 258 27.97 50.32 -50.74
C ASP A 258 27.95 51.83 -50.40
N LEU A 259 28.04 52.72 -51.40
CA LEU A 259 27.93 54.17 -51.20
C LEU A 259 26.54 54.59 -50.65
N ASP A 260 25.51 53.80 -50.93
CA ASP A 260 24.13 54.03 -50.47
C ASP A 260 23.97 53.90 -48.94
N ARG A 261 24.95 53.34 -48.22
CA ARG A 261 24.98 53.28 -46.75
C ARG A 261 25.15 54.63 -46.08
N TYR A 262 25.68 55.63 -46.80
CA TYR A 262 25.87 56.97 -46.28
C TYR A 262 24.63 57.86 -46.38
N ASP A 263 23.59 57.40 -47.08
CA ASP A 263 22.32 58.12 -47.28
C ASP A 263 22.49 59.58 -47.77
N ASN A 264 23.61 59.86 -48.46
CA ASN A 264 23.92 61.18 -49.01
C ASN A 264 23.73 61.21 -50.53
N ILE A 265 22.61 61.80 -50.97
CA ILE A 265 22.27 61.97 -52.40
C ILE A 265 23.21 62.98 -53.11
N GLY A 266 23.83 63.91 -52.37
CA GLY A 266 24.75 64.91 -52.91
C GLY A 266 25.95 64.29 -53.63
N ILE A 267 26.55 63.25 -53.04
CA ILE A 267 27.69 62.52 -53.65
C ILE A 267 27.27 61.83 -54.96
N PHE A 268 26.07 61.22 -55.00
CA PHE A 268 25.57 60.60 -56.23
C PHE A 268 25.40 61.64 -57.36
N THR A 269 24.88 62.82 -57.03
CA THR A 269 24.69 63.92 -57.99
C THR A 269 26.02 64.31 -58.64
N LYS A 270 27.07 64.51 -57.84
CA LYS A 270 28.43 64.80 -58.33
C LYS A 270 29.00 63.68 -59.19
N LEU A 271 28.75 62.41 -58.84
CA LEU A 271 29.20 61.26 -59.65
C LEU A 271 28.51 61.20 -61.02
N ARG A 272 27.23 61.57 -61.11
CA ARG A 272 26.52 61.69 -62.40
C ARG A 272 27.07 62.85 -63.23
N GLU A 273 27.40 63.98 -62.60
CA GLU A 273 28.06 65.11 -63.25
C GLU A 273 29.46 64.74 -63.77
N LEU A 274 30.25 64.03 -62.96
CA LEU A 274 31.54 63.48 -63.38
C LEU A 274 31.40 62.56 -64.60
N ASN A 275 30.45 61.61 -64.58
CA ASN A 275 30.20 60.72 -65.71
C ASN A 275 29.81 61.49 -66.99
N PHE A 276 29.01 62.56 -66.84
CA PHE A 276 28.68 63.46 -67.94
C PHE A 276 29.92 64.17 -68.50
N LEU A 277 30.75 64.76 -67.64
CA LEU A 277 31.98 65.46 -68.03
C LEU A 277 32.98 64.54 -68.72
N VAL A 278 33.19 63.33 -68.19
CA VAL A 278 34.08 62.32 -68.77
C VAL A 278 33.64 61.96 -70.19
N ASN A 279 32.36 61.62 -70.38
CA ASN A 279 31.86 61.25 -71.70
C ASN A 279 31.80 62.42 -72.67
N LYS A 280 31.54 63.65 -72.20
CA LYS A 280 31.59 64.84 -73.06
C LYS A 280 33.01 65.17 -73.50
N TYR A 281 33.99 65.03 -72.62
CA TYR A 281 35.39 65.21 -72.97
C TYR A 281 35.86 64.20 -74.02
N LEU A 282 35.39 62.94 -73.97
CA LEU A 282 35.66 61.93 -75.00
C LEU A 282 35.03 62.29 -76.37
N GLU A 283 33.86 62.93 -76.38
CA GLU A 283 33.16 63.35 -77.60
C GLU A 283 33.83 64.57 -78.28
N THR A 284 34.38 65.50 -77.50
CA THR A 284 34.96 66.75 -78.00
C THR A 284 36.42 66.66 -78.43
N ASN A 285 37.20 65.71 -77.91
CA ASN A 285 38.62 65.58 -78.25
C ASN A 285 38.82 64.63 -79.43
N ASP A 286 39.40 65.16 -80.52
CA ASP A 286 39.57 64.41 -81.77
C ASP A 286 40.49 63.17 -81.63
N GLU A 287 41.39 63.14 -80.63
CA GLU A 287 42.24 61.98 -80.32
C GLU A 287 41.44 60.74 -79.90
N TYR A 288 40.29 60.91 -79.24
CA TYR A 288 39.48 59.82 -78.67
C TYR A 288 38.17 59.57 -79.43
N LYS A 289 37.90 60.36 -80.47
CA LYS A 289 36.62 60.39 -81.20
C LYS A 289 36.38 59.14 -82.07
N ASN A 290 37.46 58.50 -82.53
CA ASN A 290 37.39 57.32 -83.41
C ASN A 290 37.15 56.00 -82.66
N ASP A 291 37.31 55.96 -81.33
CA ASP A 291 37.27 54.72 -80.54
C ASP A 291 35.85 54.33 -80.05
N SER A 292 34.81 55.14 -80.32
CA SER A 292 33.43 54.92 -79.82
C SER A 292 33.34 54.60 -78.31
N LYS A 293 34.34 55.05 -77.54
CA LYS A 293 34.54 54.64 -76.16
C LYS A 293 33.56 55.40 -75.26
N ILE A 294 32.74 54.65 -74.53
CA ILE A 294 31.74 55.20 -73.60
C ILE A 294 32.05 54.66 -72.22
N ILE A 295 32.23 55.57 -71.27
CA ILE A 295 32.46 55.20 -69.87
C ILE A 295 31.11 55.10 -69.17
N ARG A 296 30.83 53.93 -68.58
CA ARG A 296 29.56 53.66 -67.90
C ARG A 296 29.76 53.56 -66.40
N PHE A 297 28.89 54.19 -65.63
CA PHE A 297 28.88 54.10 -64.18
C PHE A 297 27.77 53.12 -63.77
N VAL A 298 28.13 52.07 -63.05
CA VAL A 298 27.22 51.05 -62.51
C VAL A 298 27.09 51.26 -61.01
N TYR A 299 25.89 51.57 -60.55
CA TYR A 299 25.60 51.87 -59.15
C TYR A 299 24.84 50.70 -58.52
N MET A 300 25.39 50.08 -57.46
CA MET A 300 24.70 49.08 -56.67
C MET A 300 24.07 49.76 -55.46
N VAL A 301 22.75 49.94 -55.47
CA VAL A 301 22.06 50.76 -54.45
C VAL A 301 20.79 50.08 -53.92
N LYS A 302 20.35 50.49 -52.73
CA LYS A 302 19.06 50.10 -52.15
C LYS A 302 17.90 50.76 -52.90
N ASP A 303 16.79 50.04 -53.03
CA ASP A 303 15.60 50.53 -53.76
C ASP A 303 15.04 51.85 -53.19
N GLY A 304 15.18 52.05 -51.88
CA GLY A 304 14.68 53.21 -51.15
C GLY A 304 15.61 54.43 -51.11
N LEU A 305 16.80 54.39 -51.73
CA LEU A 305 17.77 55.50 -51.66
C LEU A 305 17.23 56.81 -52.26
N PHE A 306 16.46 56.72 -53.35
CA PHE A 306 15.89 57.87 -54.05
C PHE A 306 14.37 57.90 -53.88
N VAL A 307 13.83 59.06 -53.49
CA VAL A 307 12.37 59.27 -53.41
C VAL A 307 11.77 59.27 -54.83
N SER A 308 10.99 58.22 -55.13
CA SER A 308 10.21 57.95 -56.35
C SER A 308 10.72 58.58 -57.66
N LYS A 309 10.29 59.80 -58.02
CA LYS A 309 10.54 60.46 -59.32
C LYS A 309 12.02 60.78 -59.59
N ASN A 310 12.85 60.91 -58.56
CA ASN A 310 14.24 61.32 -58.72
C ASN A 310 15.12 60.17 -59.25
N ARG A 311 14.77 58.91 -58.97
CA ARG A 311 15.54 57.73 -59.40
C ARG A 311 15.60 57.58 -60.93
N THR A 312 14.47 57.79 -61.61
CA THR A 312 14.39 57.67 -63.08
C THR A 312 14.94 58.89 -63.81
N LYS A 313 15.16 60.00 -63.09
CA LYS A 313 15.91 61.15 -63.63
C LYS A 313 17.42 60.96 -63.50
N PHE A 314 17.85 60.16 -62.52
CA PHE A 314 19.25 59.92 -62.22
C PHE A 314 19.84 58.71 -62.95
N PHE A 315 19.09 57.62 -63.13
CA PHE A 315 19.58 56.44 -63.82
C PHE A 315 18.99 56.35 -65.22
N ASP A 316 19.84 56.01 -66.19
CA ASP A 316 19.46 55.85 -67.59
C ASP A 316 18.88 54.44 -67.82
N PHE A 317 19.26 53.47 -66.97
CA PHE A 317 18.67 52.13 -66.92
C PHE A 317 18.71 51.56 -65.49
N ILE A 318 17.65 50.88 -65.06
CA ILE A 318 17.53 50.32 -63.70
C ILE A 318 17.23 48.83 -63.82
N ILE A 319 18.08 48.01 -63.18
CA ILE A 319 17.96 46.55 -63.11
C ILE A 319 17.56 46.19 -61.67
N PRO A 320 16.29 45.84 -61.42
CA PRO A 320 15.86 45.44 -60.09
C PRO A 320 16.24 43.99 -59.80
N ILE A 321 16.92 43.75 -58.68
CA ILE A 321 17.30 42.43 -58.20
C ILE A 321 16.23 41.91 -57.26
N VAL A 322 15.60 40.81 -57.66
CA VAL A 322 14.68 40.07 -56.79
C VAL A 322 15.48 39.37 -55.69
N PRO A 323 15.14 39.57 -54.41
CA PRO A 323 15.89 38.99 -53.30
C PRO A 323 15.96 37.46 -53.41
N VAL A 324 17.17 36.91 -53.28
CA VAL A 324 17.38 35.45 -53.25
C VAL A 324 16.72 34.83 -52.02
N ILE A 325 16.66 35.58 -50.91
CA ILE A 325 15.99 35.20 -49.67
C ILE A 325 14.92 36.22 -49.27
N ASN A 326 13.80 35.69 -48.78
CA ASN A 326 12.75 36.38 -48.05
C ASN A 326 12.25 35.47 -46.92
N SER A 327 11.45 36.01 -46.01
CA SER A 327 10.89 35.28 -44.86
C SER A 327 10.07 34.02 -45.23
N LYS A 328 9.66 33.85 -46.49
CA LYS A 328 8.89 32.69 -46.96
C LYS A 328 9.73 31.60 -47.62
N ASN A 329 10.92 31.91 -48.14
CA ASN A 329 11.77 30.95 -48.86
C ASN A 329 13.07 30.61 -48.09
N SER A 330 13.38 31.37 -47.05
CA SER A 330 14.53 31.20 -46.16
C SER A 330 14.60 29.80 -45.55
N GLU A 331 13.45 29.20 -45.22
CA GLU A 331 13.35 27.84 -44.67
C GLU A 331 14.13 26.81 -45.49
N SER A 332 13.85 26.75 -46.81
CA SER A 332 14.45 25.77 -47.71
C SER A 332 15.97 25.93 -47.81
N LYS A 333 16.44 27.18 -47.78
CA LYS A 333 17.85 27.54 -47.81
C LYS A 333 18.52 27.20 -46.48
N PHE A 334 17.87 27.47 -45.35
CA PHE A 334 18.41 27.20 -44.04
C PHE A 334 18.53 25.69 -43.76
N LYS A 335 17.50 24.92 -44.13
CA LYS A 335 17.52 23.45 -44.09
C LYS A 335 18.66 22.86 -44.92
N ASN A 336 18.92 23.42 -46.10
CA ASN A 336 20.05 23.00 -46.94
C ASN A 336 21.39 23.39 -46.33
N ALA A 337 21.51 24.58 -45.71
CA ALA A 337 22.74 25.04 -45.09
C ALA A 337 23.18 24.17 -43.90
N ILE A 338 22.22 23.75 -43.06
CA ILE A 338 22.47 22.91 -41.88
C ILE A 338 22.39 21.40 -42.19
N LYS A 339 22.14 21.01 -43.45
CA LYS A 339 21.95 19.60 -43.84
C LYS A 339 23.13 18.68 -43.47
N ASN A 340 24.33 19.23 -43.39
CA ASN A 340 25.58 18.53 -43.10
C ASN A 340 25.98 18.56 -41.60
N ALA A 341 25.15 19.14 -40.73
CA ALA A 341 25.34 19.09 -39.27
C ALA A 341 25.25 17.66 -38.72
N ASN A 342 26.02 17.34 -37.68
CA ASN A 342 26.07 16.01 -37.08
C ASN A 342 24.83 15.75 -36.21
N ASN A 343 24.31 16.79 -35.57
CA ASN A 343 23.15 16.85 -34.70
C ASN A 343 22.21 17.89 -35.31
N LYS A 344 21.11 17.41 -35.92
CA LYS A 344 20.19 18.27 -36.65
C LYS A 344 19.13 18.85 -35.71
N PRO A 345 18.92 20.18 -35.71
CA PRO A 345 17.77 20.78 -35.05
C PRO A 345 16.47 20.27 -35.68
N ASP A 346 15.38 20.36 -34.93
CA ASP A 346 14.07 19.94 -35.37
C ASP A 346 13.60 20.77 -36.57
N ASN A 347 13.05 20.09 -37.57
CA ASN A 347 12.56 20.74 -38.78
C ASN A 347 11.54 21.84 -38.48
N ASN A 348 10.68 21.66 -37.47
CA ASN A 348 9.69 22.66 -37.06
C ASN A 348 10.35 23.93 -36.50
N ILE A 349 11.40 23.78 -35.67
CA ILE A 349 12.14 24.91 -35.11
C ILE A 349 12.88 25.67 -36.22
N ILE A 350 13.53 24.94 -37.14
CA ILE A 350 14.19 25.55 -38.31
C ILE A 350 13.18 26.36 -39.13
N THR A 351 11.99 25.79 -39.41
CA THR A 351 10.92 26.50 -40.14
C THR A 351 10.51 27.77 -39.41
N LYS A 352 10.18 27.70 -38.11
CA LYS A 352 9.73 28.86 -37.33
C LYS A 352 10.80 29.96 -37.20
N ILE A 353 12.07 29.60 -36.95
CA ILE A 353 13.18 30.57 -36.86
C ILE A 353 13.46 31.22 -38.21
N SER A 354 13.42 30.44 -39.30
CA SER A 354 13.74 30.97 -40.65
C SER A 354 12.83 32.10 -41.09
N MET A 355 11.60 32.19 -40.56
CA MET A 355 10.67 33.29 -40.84
C MET A 355 11.21 34.67 -40.41
N TYR A 356 12.16 34.69 -39.46
CA TYR A 356 12.79 35.89 -38.94
C TYR A 356 14.16 36.18 -39.58
N ILE A 357 14.61 35.38 -40.55
CA ILE A 357 15.90 35.57 -41.23
C ILE A 357 15.62 35.90 -42.70
N ASP A 358 15.84 37.15 -43.09
CA ASP A 358 15.59 37.65 -44.45
C ASP A 358 16.87 37.93 -45.26
N ASP A 359 18.04 37.87 -44.63
CA ASP A 359 19.35 38.08 -45.27
C ASP A 359 20.16 36.78 -45.43
N MET A 360 20.72 36.55 -46.62
CA MET A 360 21.49 35.33 -46.94
C MET A 360 22.87 35.28 -46.28
N ARG A 361 23.55 36.42 -46.09
CA ARG A 361 24.83 36.47 -45.38
C ARG A 361 24.61 36.15 -43.91
N LEU A 362 23.56 36.70 -43.31
CA LEU A 362 23.16 36.40 -41.93
C LEU A 362 22.82 34.92 -41.77
N LEU A 363 21.99 34.34 -42.66
CA LEU A 363 21.66 32.91 -42.64
C LEU A 363 22.91 32.03 -42.75
N ASN A 364 23.80 32.35 -43.69
CA ASN A 364 25.05 31.61 -43.88
C ASN A 364 25.95 31.71 -42.64
N ASN A 365 26.04 32.89 -42.00
CA ASN A 365 26.84 33.05 -40.80
C ASN A 365 26.25 32.27 -39.61
N ILE A 366 24.92 32.32 -39.43
CA ILE A 366 24.22 31.49 -38.43
C ILE A 366 24.50 30.00 -38.67
N ALA A 367 24.41 29.53 -39.92
CA ALA A 367 24.69 28.13 -40.25
C ALA A 367 26.16 27.76 -39.99
N ASN A 368 27.10 28.62 -40.36
CA ASN A 368 28.53 28.42 -40.10
C ASN A 368 28.81 28.34 -38.59
N GLU A 369 28.32 29.31 -37.81
CA GLU A 369 28.50 29.35 -36.36
C GLU A 369 27.81 28.17 -35.67
N PHE A 370 26.63 27.78 -36.11
CA PHE A 370 25.96 26.59 -35.59
C PHE A 370 26.82 25.34 -35.80
N ILE A 371 27.34 25.11 -37.01
CA ILE A 371 28.23 23.98 -37.31
C ILE A 371 29.50 24.04 -36.44
N ILE A 372 30.03 25.23 -36.14
CA ILE A 372 31.20 25.38 -35.26
C ILE A 372 30.85 25.01 -33.82
N TYR A 373 29.84 25.67 -33.24
CA TYR A 373 29.44 25.47 -31.85
C TYR A 373 28.99 24.04 -31.58
N GLU A 374 28.29 23.41 -32.52
CA GLU A 374 27.82 22.04 -32.39
C GLU A 374 28.96 21.01 -32.27
N ASN A 375 30.12 21.32 -32.86
CA ASN A 375 31.31 20.47 -32.78
C ASN A 375 32.25 20.84 -31.62
N ILE A 376 32.09 22.02 -31.02
CA ILE A 376 32.91 22.50 -29.90
C ILE A 376 32.22 22.23 -28.55
N ILE A 377 30.93 22.53 -28.47
CA ILE A 377 30.12 22.26 -27.29
C ILE A 377 29.90 20.76 -27.18
N ALA A 378 30.01 20.24 -25.96
CA ALA A 378 29.84 18.83 -25.65
C ALA A 378 28.34 18.41 -25.66
N ILE A 379 27.64 18.66 -26.79
CA ILE A 379 26.19 18.42 -26.92
C ILE A 379 25.81 16.99 -26.57
N ARG A 380 26.53 16.00 -27.13
CA ARG A 380 26.25 14.58 -26.90
C ARG A 380 26.65 14.16 -25.49
N ASP A 381 27.76 14.68 -24.99
CA ASP A 381 28.24 14.34 -23.66
C ASP A 381 27.28 14.85 -22.59
N LEU A 382 26.86 16.11 -22.66
CA LEU A 382 25.98 16.74 -21.68
C LEU A 382 24.49 16.57 -22.01
N GLY A 383 24.13 15.90 -23.11
CA GLY A 383 22.76 15.71 -23.57
C GLY A 383 22.02 17.04 -23.81
N LEU A 384 22.69 18.03 -24.38
CA LEU A 384 22.14 19.37 -24.62
C LEU A 384 21.13 19.36 -25.77
N ASP A 385 20.15 20.27 -25.68
CA ASP A 385 19.13 20.44 -26.71
C ASP A 385 19.69 21.24 -27.89
N VAL A 386 19.74 20.58 -29.05
CA VAL A 386 20.25 21.15 -30.30
C VAL A 386 19.42 22.37 -30.75
N ASN A 387 18.13 22.39 -30.45
CA ASN A 387 17.24 23.50 -30.78
C ASN A 387 17.56 24.75 -29.95
N LYS A 388 17.86 24.57 -28.66
CA LYS A 388 18.29 25.66 -27.77
C LYS A 388 19.63 26.25 -28.21
N LEU A 389 20.57 25.38 -28.65
CA LEU A 389 21.82 25.86 -29.25
C LEU A 389 21.54 26.70 -30.50
N LEU A 390 20.73 26.20 -31.43
CA LEU A 390 20.37 26.95 -32.63
C LEU A 390 19.79 28.33 -32.28
N ALA A 391 18.86 28.38 -31.32
CA ALA A 391 18.26 29.61 -30.83
C ALA A 391 19.31 30.59 -30.27
N LEU A 392 20.28 30.10 -29.49
CA LEU A 392 21.35 30.93 -28.94
C LEU A 392 22.28 31.49 -30.04
N ILE A 393 22.61 30.69 -31.05
CA ILE A 393 23.43 31.16 -32.19
C ILE A 393 22.69 32.19 -33.04
N VAL A 394 21.39 31.99 -33.22
CA VAL A 394 20.52 32.95 -33.90
C VAL A 394 20.46 34.26 -33.10
N LEU A 395 20.30 34.20 -31.78
CA LEU A 395 20.35 35.38 -30.90
C LEU A 395 21.69 36.10 -31.04
N LYS A 396 22.81 35.38 -30.97
CA LYS A 396 24.17 35.93 -31.13
C LYS A 396 24.35 36.68 -32.46
N ASN A 397 23.79 36.15 -33.54
CA ASN A 397 23.94 36.73 -34.87
C ASN A 397 23.04 37.94 -35.13
N ILE A 398 21.83 37.95 -34.57
CA ILE A 398 20.84 39.01 -34.78
C ILE A 398 20.99 40.14 -33.74
N PHE A 399 21.31 39.78 -32.49
CA PHE A 399 21.49 40.70 -31.37
C PHE A 399 22.80 40.41 -30.64
N PRO A 400 23.97 40.69 -31.27
CA PRO A 400 25.27 40.39 -30.68
C PRO A 400 25.50 41.10 -29.34
N LEU A 401 25.11 42.38 -29.21
CA LEU A 401 25.22 43.13 -27.96
C LEU A 401 24.40 42.49 -26.84
N GLU A 402 23.18 42.05 -27.14
CA GLU A 402 22.32 41.40 -26.14
C GLU A 402 22.90 40.04 -25.74
N PHE A 403 23.49 39.30 -26.68
CA PHE A 403 24.18 38.05 -26.39
C PHE A 403 25.41 38.26 -25.50
N ASP A 404 26.17 39.35 -25.70
CA ASP A 404 27.31 39.70 -24.84
C ASP A 404 26.83 40.10 -23.43
N LEU A 405 25.79 40.92 -23.32
CA LEU A 405 25.17 41.27 -22.03
C LEU A 405 24.64 40.03 -21.30
N LEU A 406 23.98 39.13 -22.02
CA LEU A 406 23.46 37.88 -21.49
C LEU A 406 24.61 36.96 -21.02
N GLN A 407 25.80 37.03 -21.63
CA GLN A 407 26.98 36.32 -21.13
C GLN A 407 27.45 36.85 -19.76
N GLU A 408 27.30 38.15 -19.51
CA GLU A 408 27.62 38.82 -18.24
C GLU A 408 26.47 38.80 -17.22
N ASP A 409 25.41 38.02 -17.46
CA ASP A 409 24.20 37.97 -16.63
C ASP A 409 23.53 39.36 -16.48
N LYS A 410 23.50 40.10 -17.59
CA LYS A 410 22.89 41.43 -17.75
C LYS A 410 22.05 41.47 -19.02
N GLY A 411 21.45 42.62 -19.28
CA GLY A 411 20.70 42.88 -20.52
C GLY A 411 19.21 42.61 -20.41
N TYR A 412 18.53 42.82 -21.53
CA TYR A 412 17.08 42.75 -21.64
C TYR A 412 16.54 41.35 -21.34
N ILE A 413 17.14 40.33 -21.93
CA ILE A 413 16.73 38.93 -21.83
C ILE A 413 16.94 38.44 -20.41
N TYR A 414 18.10 38.72 -19.82
CA TYR A 414 18.37 38.38 -18.42
C TYR A 414 17.30 38.98 -17.50
N ARG A 415 16.98 40.28 -17.68
CA ARG A 415 15.93 40.92 -16.90
C ARG A 415 14.56 40.25 -17.09
N ILE A 416 14.16 39.90 -18.32
CA ILE A 416 12.90 39.18 -18.54
C ILE A 416 12.87 37.88 -17.74
N LEU A 417 13.95 37.09 -17.79
CA LEU A 417 14.02 35.82 -17.06
C LEU A 417 13.87 36.07 -15.54
N THR A 418 14.50 37.11 -15.00
CA THR A 418 14.36 37.54 -13.61
C THR A 418 12.96 38.07 -13.28
N ASP A 419 12.34 38.85 -14.16
CA ASP A 419 10.99 39.40 -13.97
C ASP A 419 9.92 38.30 -13.96
N ILE A 420 10.11 37.26 -14.77
CA ILE A 420 9.25 36.06 -14.76
C ILE A 420 9.38 35.34 -13.41
N ASP A 421 10.59 35.17 -12.90
CA ASP A 421 10.81 34.53 -11.59
C ASP A 421 10.29 35.40 -10.42
N ASN A 422 10.41 36.72 -10.52
CA ASN A 422 9.80 37.65 -9.56
C ASN A 422 8.26 37.58 -9.59
N TYR A 423 7.64 37.46 -10.77
CA TYR A 423 6.19 37.32 -10.89
C TYR A 423 5.70 36.06 -10.17
N LYS A 424 6.42 34.95 -10.31
CA LYS A 424 6.15 33.70 -9.59
C LYS A 424 6.17 33.91 -8.07
N ASN A 425 7.14 34.65 -7.54
CA ASN A 425 7.18 34.98 -6.12
C ASN A 425 5.96 35.79 -5.68
N ILE A 426 5.53 36.77 -6.46
CA ILE A 426 4.31 37.57 -6.17
C ILE A 426 3.05 36.70 -6.17
N VAL A 427 2.91 35.74 -7.09
CA VAL A 427 1.74 34.85 -7.10
C VAL A 427 1.78 33.90 -5.90
N ASN A 428 2.95 33.36 -5.57
CA ASN A 428 3.13 32.54 -4.37
C ASN A 428 2.80 33.31 -3.10
N GLU A 429 3.24 34.57 -2.96
CA GLU A 429 2.89 35.43 -1.83
C GLU A 429 1.37 35.61 -1.68
N LYS A 430 0.66 35.83 -2.79
CA LYS A 430 -0.82 35.92 -2.77
C LYS A 430 -1.49 34.63 -2.36
N LEU A 431 -0.97 33.49 -2.81
CA LEU A 431 -1.48 32.18 -2.41
C LEU A 431 -1.19 31.89 -0.93
N VAL A 432 -0.02 32.29 -0.43
CA VAL A 432 0.34 32.21 1.00
C VAL A 432 -0.57 33.11 1.83
N GLU A 433 -0.86 34.34 1.38
CA GLU A 433 -1.80 35.23 2.06
C GLU A 433 -3.21 34.62 2.12
N LYS A 434 -3.66 33.99 1.03
CA LYS A 434 -4.93 33.26 1.00
C LYS A 434 -4.92 32.07 1.96
N LEU A 435 -3.81 31.34 2.04
CA LEU A 435 -3.63 30.22 2.95
C LEU A 435 -3.62 30.67 4.43
N ASN A 436 -3.00 31.81 4.74
CA ASN A 436 -3.06 32.40 6.07
C ASN A 436 -4.50 32.77 6.46
N LYS A 437 -5.27 33.40 5.56
CA LYS A 437 -6.69 33.68 5.79
C LYS A 437 -7.52 32.43 6.07
N ILE A 438 -7.25 31.34 5.35
CA ILE A 438 -7.92 30.04 5.58
C ILE A 438 -7.52 29.44 6.93
N ASN A 439 -6.25 29.51 7.31
CA ASN A 439 -5.79 29.02 8.62
C ASN A 439 -6.40 29.85 9.77
N ASP A 440 -6.53 31.17 9.60
CA ASP A 440 -7.18 32.06 10.57
C ASP A 440 -8.69 31.75 10.69
N GLU A 441 -9.37 31.46 9.59
CA GLU A 441 -10.79 31.03 9.61
C GLU A 441 -10.93 29.65 10.26
N LEU A 442 -10.02 28.71 9.98
CA LEU A 442 -10.02 27.38 10.59
C LEU A 442 -9.79 27.44 12.11
N SER A 443 -8.82 28.23 12.58
CA SER A 443 -8.57 28.40 14.02
C SER A 443 -9.77 29.03 14.72
N PHE A 444 -10.34 30.09 14.14
CA PHE A 444 -11.57 30.72 14.63
C PHE A 444 -12.71 29.70 14.76
N LEU A 445 -12.99 28.92 13.70
CA LEU A 445 -14.06 27.93 13.75
C LEU A 445 -13.77 26.82 14.75
N GLN A 446 -12.53 26.32 14.84
CA GLN A 446 -12.16 25.24 15.78
C GLN A 446 -12.32 25.65 17.25
N GLU A 447 -12.01 26.90 17.61
CA GLU A 447 -12.13 27.42 18.98
C GLU A 447 -13.57 27.64 19.46
N HIS A 448 -14.55 27.77 18.56
CA HIS A 448 -15.95 28.07 18.91
C HIS A 448 -16.87 26.84 18.85
N HIS A 449 -17.91 26.78 19.68
CA HIS A 449 -18.84 25.63 19.72
C HIS A 449 -19.64 25.45 18.41
N GLU A 450 -20.08 24.22 18.14
CA GLU A 450 -20.87 23.85 16.95
C GLU A 450 -22.17 24.67 16.81
N ASN A 451 -22.75 25.12 17.93
CA ASN A 451 -23.95 25.95 17.95
C ASN A 451 -23.66 27.46 18.03
N GLY A 452 -22.40 27.90 17.87
CA GLY A 452 -21.98 29.28 18.09
C GLY A 452 -22.82 30.32 17.33
N ARG A 453 -23.23 30.03 16.09
CA ARG A 453 -24.16 30.87 15.31
C ARG A 453 -25.48 31.10 16.05
N PHE A 454 -26.10 30.02 16.53
CA PHE A 454 -27.41 30.06 17.17
C PHE A 454 -27.34 30.55 18.63
N GLU A 455 -26.22 30.34 19.30
CA GLU A 455 -25.93 30.92 20.62
C GLU A 455 -25.81 32.43 20.53
N VAL A 456 -25.03 32.92 19.57
CA VAL A 456 -24.91 34.35 19.26
C VAL A 456 -26.27 34.94 18.92
N MET A 457 -27.05 34.31 18.03
CA MET A 457 -28.40 34.75 17.72
C MET A 457 -29.30 34.78 18.97
N ALA A 458 -29.22 33.79 19.85
CA ALA A 458 -30.01 33.72 21.07
C ALA A 458 -29.68 34.88 22.04
N THR A 459 -28.43 35.32 22.12
CA THR A 459 -28.05 36.50 22.93
C THR A 459 -28.64 37.82 22.42
N MET A 460 -29.02 37.87 21.12
CA MET A 460 -29.61 39.06 20.50
C MET A 460 -31.12 39.17 20.72
N ILE A 461 -31.77 38.11 21.23
CA ILE A 461 -33.21 38.07 21.49
C ILE A 461 -33.49 38.79 22.82
N SER A 462 -34.43 39.74 22.77
CA SER A 462 -34.84 40.46 23.97
C SER A 462 -35.50 39.52 25.00
N PRO A 463 -35.24 39.68 26.31
CA PRO A 463 -35.90 38.89 27.37
C PRO A 463 -37.44 38.99 27.37
N ASN A 464 -37.98 40.02 26.70
CA ASN A 464 -39.42 40.23 26.56
C ASN A 464 -40.08 39.35 25.51
N VAL A 465 -39.32 38.58 24.72
CA VAL A 465 -39.83 37.65 23.70
C VAL A 465 -39.80 36.23 24.26
N GLN A 466 -40.94 35.55 24.23
CA GLN A 466 -41.10 34.18 24.73
C GLN A 466 -41.75 33.29 23.69
N LEU A 467 -41.31 32.03 23.60
CA LEU A 467 -41.92 31.01 22.75
C LEU A 467 -43.19 30.45 23.40
N VAL A 468 -44.22 30.17 22.58
CA VAL A 468 -45.52 29.70 23.06
C VAL A 468 -45.70 28.23 22.67
N ASN A 469 -46.09 27.37 23.63
CA ASN A 469 -46.28 25.92 23.49
C ASN A 469 -45.01 25.15 23.05
N ILE A 470 -44.07 24.96 23.97
CA ILE A 470 -42.96 24.04 23.77
C ILE A 470 -42.89 23.10 24.97
N GLN A 471 -43.00 21.79 24.73
CA GLN A 471 -42.83 20.75 25.76
C GLN A 471 -41.39 20.22 25.83
N ASP A 472 -40.54 20.41 24.79
CA ASP A 472 -39.27 19.66 24.64
C ASP A 472 -38.01 20.47 24.22
N VAL A 473 -38.01 21.81 24.19
CA VAL A 473 -36.79 22.59 23.84
C VAL A 473 -36.35 23.48 25.00
N SER A 474 -35.13 23.27 25.51
CA SER A 474 -34.63 23.89 26.74
C SER A 474 -33.94 25.25 26.54
N THR A 475 -33.56 25.63 25.32
CA THR A 475 -32.85 26.90 25.04
C THR A 475 -33.22 27.54 23.68
N TRP A 476 -33.12 28.88 23.59
CA TRP A 476 -33.32 29.64 22.33
C TRP A 476 -32.36 29.19 21.22
N ALA A 477 -31.11 28.85 21.54
CA ALA A 477 -30.13 28.39 20.56
C ALA A 477 -30.55 27.06 19.90
N GLN A 478 -31.05 26.10 20.68
CA GLN A 478 -31.59 24.83 20.14
C GLN A 478 -32.86 25.06 19.31
N PHE A 479 -33.73 25.96 19.75
CA PHE A 479 -34.94 26.30 19.00
C PHE A 479 -34.60 26.91 17.63
N LEU A 480 -33.70 27.89 17.59
CA LEU A 480 -33.26 28.52 16.34
C LEU A 480 -32.58 27.50 15.40
N LYS A 481 -31.77 26.58 15.94
CA LYS A 481 -31.17 25.50 15.16
C LYS A 481 -32.24 24.62 14.52
N ASN A 482 -33.22 24.16 15.30
CA ASN A 482 -34.28 23.28 14.80
C ASN A 482 -35.17 23.98 13.75
N GLN A 483 -35.48 25.27 13.95
CA GLN A 483 -36.25 26.05 12.99
C GLN A 483 -35.46 26.41 11.72
N SER A 484 -34.13 26.51 11.79
CA SER A 484 -33.30 26.71 10.60
C SER A 484 -33.38 25.54 9.61
N LEU A 485 -33.67 24.33 10.10
CA LEU A 485 -33.87 23.14 9.27
C LEU A 485 -35.27 23.09 8.62
N LYS A 486 -36.21 23.91 9.10
CA LYS A 486 -37.60 23.98 8.63
C LYS A 486 -38.06 25.44 8.52
N PRO A 487 -37.44 26.24 7.63
CA PRO A 487 -37.58 27.69 7.66
C PRO A 487 -39.01 28.20 7.43
N ASP A 488 -39.84 27.41 6.75
CA ASP A 488 -41.25 27.73 6.43
C ASP A 488 -42.25 27.34 7.53
N GLU A 489 -41.84 26.56 8.54
CA GLU A 489 -42.74 26.11 9.60
C GLU A 489 -43.07 27.29 10.55
N PRO A 490 -44.35 27.70 10.66
CA PRO A 490 -44.70 28.85 11.47
C PRO A 490 -44.69 28.50 12.96
N PHE A 491 -44.06 29.35 13.77
CA PHE A 491 -44.06 29.28 15.23
C PHE A 491 -44.61 30.57 15.85
N ARG A 492 -45.12 30.47 17.07
CA ARG A 492 -45.77 31.59 17.77
C ARG A 492 -44.89 32.14 18.87
N ILE A 493 -44.81 33.47 18.96
CA ILE A 493 -44.15 34.18 20.05
C ILE A 493 -45.14 35.06 20.82
N ALA A 494 -44.87 35.24 22.10
CA ALA A 494 -45.57 36.14 23.00
C ALA A 494 -44.61 37.23 23.52
N TYR A 495 -45.18 38.38 23.88
CA TYR A 495 -44.44 39.49 24.51
C TYR A 495 -44.82 39.61 25.98
N ALA A 496 -43.83 39.67 26.87
CA ALA A 496 -44.02 39.62 28.33
C ALA A 496 -44.74 40.85 28.95
N ARG A 497 -45.17 41.85 28.16
CA ARG A 497 -45.76 43.11 28.64
C ARG A 497 -47.09 43.53 28.00
N SER A 498 -47.93 42.59 27.56
CA SER A 498 -49.33 42.90 27.23
C SER A 498 -50.25 42.32 28.30
N SER A 499 -50.65 43.16 29.25
CA SER A 499 -51.49 42.75 30.37
C SER A 499 -52.98 42.60 30.03
N ASN A 500 -53.41 42.54 28.77
CA ASN A 500 -54.84 42.35 28.49
C ASN A 500 -55.25 41.88 27.08
N ASN A 501 -54.39 41.24 26.29
CA ASN A 501 -54.82 40.43 25.14
C ASN A 501 -53.70 39.47 24.73
N ASN A 502 -54.03 38.17 24.67
CA ASN A 502 -53.15 37.12 24.13
C ASN A 502 -53.03 37.27 22.60
N THR A 503 -52.40 38.34 22.13
CA THR A 503 -52.02 38.50 20.72
C THR A 503 -50.73 37.73 20.49
N TYR A 504 -50.86 36.54 19.92
CA TYR A 504 -49.74 35.75 19.42
C TYR A 504 -49.42 36.17 18.00
N ASN A 505 -48.17 36.52 17.76
CA ASN A 505 -47.69 36.76 16.40
C ASN A 505 -47.03 35.48 15.90
N SER A 506 -47.48 35.01 14.74
CA SER A 506 -46.88 33.88 14.04
C SER A 506 -45.72 34.38 13.19
N PHE A 507 -44.57 33.72 13.28
CA PHE A 507 -43.40 33.97 12.46
C PHE A 507 -42.94 32.68 11.81
N ASN A 508 -42.33 32.79 10.64
CA ASN A 508 -41.45 31.75 10.12
C ASN A 508 -40.00 32.12 10.46
N TYR A 509 -39.04 31.23 10.20
CA TYR A 509 -37.64 31.43 10.63
C TYR A 509 -37.03 32.74 10.09
N GLU A 510 -37.15 32.99 8.79
CA GLU A 510 -36.64 34.20 8.11
C GLU A 510 -37.25 35.48 8.69
N THR A 511 -38.59 35.55 8.77
CA THR A 511 -39.28 36.75 9.28
C THR A 511 -39.04 37.00 10.76
N PHE A 512 -38.76 35.96 11.55
CA PHE A 512 -38.36 36.10 12.94
C PHE A 512 -36.95 36.69 13.06
N ILE A 513 -36.00 36.13 12.30
CA ILE A 513 -34.61 36.55 12.38
C ILE A 513 -34.45 37.99 11.91
N ASP A 514 -35.09 38.38 10.79
CA ASP A 514 -35.06 39.76 10.29
C ASP A 514 -35.62 40.77 11.29
N LYS A 515 -36.67 40.38 12.03
CA LYS A 515 -37.36 41.27 12.96
C LYS A 515 -36.66 41.41 14.32
N PHE A 516 -36.03 40.35 14.83
CA PHE A 516 -35.52 40.32 16.21
C PHE A 516 -34.00 40.22 16.32
N ILE A 517 -33.33 39.65 15.32
CA ILE A 517 -31.90 39.32 15.37
C ILE A 517 -31.13 40.22 14.40
N LEU A 518 -31.41 40.15 13.09
CA LEU A 518 -30.69 40.86 12.02
C LEU A 518 -31.17 42.31 11.82
N THR A 519 -31.43 43.00 12.93
CA THR A 519 -32.04 44.34 12.94
C THR A 519 -31.09 45.46 12.53
N THR A 520 -29.77 45.24 12.62
CA THR A 520 -28.72 46.20 12.28
C THR A 520 -27.62 45.52 11.46
N GLN A 521 -26.85 46.31 10.70
CA GLN A 521 -25.73 45.77 9.91
C GLN A 521 -24.67 45.12 10.81
N GLU A 522 -24.35 45.71 11.96
CA GLU A 522 -23.40 45.11 12.92
C GLU A 522 -23.85 43.74 13.43
N ARG A 523 -25.16 43.54 13.67
CA ARG A 523 -25.70 42.24 14.09
C ARG A 523 -25.66 41.23 12.94
N LYS A 524 -25.91 41.67 11.70
CA LYS A 524 -25.75 40.85 10.50
C LYS A 524 -24.31 40.37 10.34
N ASP A 525 -23.36 41.29 10.38
CA ASP A 525 -21.93 40.99 10.23
C ASP A 525 -21.44 40.02 11.33
N LEU A 526 -21.94 40.16 12.57
CA LEU A 526 -21.55 39.30 13.69
C LEU A 526 -22.13 37.89 13.62
N VAL A 527 -23.35 37.73 13.06
CA VAL A 527 -23.97 36.42 12.81
C VAL A 527 -23.34 35.74 11.59
N GLU A 528 -23.01 36.49 10.53
CA GLU A 528 -22.41 35.96 9.30
C GLU A 528 -20.99 35.40 9.50
N LYS A 529 -20.26 35.84 10.53
CA LYS A 529 -18.98 35.23 10.94
C LYS A 529 -19.09 33.75 11.31
N PHE A 530 -20.28 33.29 11.71
CA PHE A 530 -20.52 31.89 12.06
C PHE A 530 -21.30 31.19 10.94
N PRO A 531 -20.72 30.20 10.24
CA PRO A 531 -21.42 29.45 9.21
C PRO A 531 -22.61 28.66 9.79
N ILE A 532 -23.63 28.40 8.96
CA ILE A 532 -24.81 27.61 9.36
C ILE A 532 -24.41 26.18 9.74
N ASP A 533 -23.50 25.59 8.95
CA ASP A 533 -22.88 24.29 9.21
C ASP A 533 -21.36 24.49 9.34
N LYS A 534 -20.90 24.50 10.61
CA LYS A 534 -19.49 24.63 10.96
C LYS A 534 -18.65 23.47 10.38
N ASN A 535 -19.15 22.24 10.46
CA ASN A 535 -18.39 21.06 10.05
C ASN A 535 -18.24 21.01 8.53
N ALA A 536 -19.30 21.33 7.78
CA ALA A 536 -19.23 21.46 6.33
C ALA A 536 -18.23 22.55 5.91
N ARG A 537 -18.26 23.73 6.55
CA ARG A 537 -17.31 24.82 6.25
C ARG A 537 -15.87 24.45 6.60
N ILE A 538 -15.63 23.76 7.72
CA ILE A 538 -14.30 23.25 8.07
C ILE A 538 -13.80 22.27 6.99
N GLN A 539 -14.64 21.34 6.51
CA GLN A 539 -14.25 20.40 5.45
C GLN A 539 -13.95 21.11 4.13
N GLU A 540 -14.76 22.12 3.75
CA GLU A 540 -14.48 22.97 2.59
C GLU A 540 -13.12 23.68 2.72
N LEU A 541 -12.84 24.30 3.87
CA LEU A 541 -11.59 25.00 4.13
C LEU A 541 -10.38 24.06 4.15
N LEU A 542 -10.52 22.85 4.69
CA LEU A 542 -9.47 21.83 4.65
C LEU A 542 -9.17 21.39 3.22
N ASN A 543 -10.21 21.18 2.39
CA ASN A 543 -10.03 20.86 0.98
C ASN A 543 -9.39 22.02 0.21
N GLU A 544 -9.83 23.27 0.46
CA GLU A 544 -9.26 24.46 -0.16
C GLU A 544 -7.80 24.67 0.24
N LYS A 545 -7.46 24.44 1.52
CA LYS A 545 -6.08 24.45 2.02
C LYS A 545 -5.20 23.45 1.26
N VAL A 546 -5.61 22.19 1.15
CA VAL A 546 -4.86 21.16 0.41
C VAL A 546 -4.64 21.57 -1.05
N LEU A 547 -5.66 22.18 -1.67
CA LEU A 547 -5.61 22.61 -3.07
C LEU A 547 -4.64 23.80 -3.25
N ILE A 548 -4.66 24.79 -2.35
CA ILE A 548 -3.75 25.94 -2.38
C ILE A 548 -2.31 25.53 -2.05
N GLU A 549 -2.10 24.66 -1.05
CA GLU A 549 -0.77 24.11 -0.74
C GLU A 549 -0.19 23.38 -1.97
N LYS A 550 -1.02 22.63 -2.68
CA LYS A 550 -0.65 21.99 -3.94
C LYS A 550 -0.34 23.03 -5.03
N GLN A 551 -1.14 24.09 -5.17
CA GLN A 551 -0.89 25.16 -6.16
C GLN A 551 0.42 25.90 -5.91
N ILE A 552 0.72 26.25 -4.65
CA ILE A 552 1.99 26.90 -4.26
C ILE A 552 3.17 26.01 -4.66
N LYS A 553 3.08 24.72 -4.34
CA LYS A 553 4.11 23.73 -4.71
C LYS A 553 4.26 23.56 -6.21
N GLU A 554 3.17 23.42 -6.96
CA GLU A 554 3.25 23.27 -8.41
C GLU A 554 3.80 24.53 -9.09
N MET A 555 3.43 25.71 -8.60
CA MET A 555 3.87 26.98 -9.17
C MET A 555 5.35 27.24 -8.90
N SER A 556 5.89 26.78 -7.77
CA SER A 556 7.32 26.93 -7.47
C SER A 556 8.24 26.07 -8.36
N LEU A 557 7.72 24.97 -8.92
CA LEU A 557 8.50 23.94 -9.62
C LEU A 557 8.36 23.97 -11.15
N LYS A 558 7.41 24.74 -11.72
CA LYS A 558 7.18 24.81 -13.16
C LYS A 558 8.34 25.47 -13.93
N PRO A 559 8.76 24.93 -15.08
CA PRO A 559 9.70 25.62 -15.99
C PRO A 559 9.14 26.95 -16.51
N ILE A 560 10.00 27.89 -16.90
CA ILE A 560 9.62 29.22 -17.42
C ILE A 560 8.54 29.12 -18.53
N LYS A 561 8.68 28.17 -19.46
CA LYS A 561 7.70 27.96 -20.54
C LYS A 561 6.28 27.69 -20.02
N GLU A 562 6.15 26.89 -18.95
CA GLU A 562 4.84 26.58 -18.38
C GLU A 562 4.31 27.74 -17.54
N GLN A 563 5.19 28.47 -16.86
CA GLN A 563 4.83 29.69 -16.14
C GLN A 563 4.27 30.76 -17.09
N LEU A 564 4.90 30.94 -18.26
CA LEU A 564 4.44 31.88 -19.28
C LEU A 564 3.07 31.52 -19.86
N LYS A 565 2.73 30.22 -19.96
CA LYS A 565 1.41 29.77 -20.43
C LYS A 565 0.28 30.08 -19.46
N ILE A 566 0.55 30.08 -18.16
CA ILE A 566 -0.45 30.35 -17.12
C ILE A 566 -0.52 31.84 -16.76
N MET A 567 0.41 32.67 -17.25
CA MET A 567 0.45 34.09 -16.99
C MET A 567 -0.67 34.82 -17.75
N PRO A 568 -1.40 35.75 -17.09
CA PRO A 568 -2.36 36.63 -17.76
C PRO A 568 -1.71 37.44 -18.90
N ALA A 569 -2.42 37.60 -20.02
CA ALA A 569 -1.89 38.24 -21.23
C ALA A 569 -1.47 39.70 -21.01
N ASP A 570 -2.19 40.44 -20.16
CA ASP A 570 -1.84 41.80 -19.76
C ASP A 570 -0.49 41.86 -19.03
N LYS A 571 -0.24 40.92 -18.11
CA LYS A 571 1.03 40.83 -17.39
C LYS A 571 2.18 40.40 -18.31
N LEU A 572 1.93 39.45 -19.19
CA LEU A 572 2.92 39.01 -20.17
C LEU A 572 3.34 40.17 -21.09
N GLU A 573 2.40 40.97 -21.59
CA GLU A 573 2.73 42.17 -22.35
C GLU A 573 3.56 43.15 -21.50
N THR A 574 3.19 43.41 -20.25
CA THR A 574 3.97 44.34 -19.40
C THR A 574 5.43 43.90 -19.18
N ILE A 575 5.72 42.60 -19.09
CA ILE A 575 7.09 42.10 -18.93
C ILE A 575 7.91 42.36 -20.21
N PHE A 576 7.33 42.10 -21.39
CA PHE A 576 8.03 42.32 -22.65
C PHE A 576 8.11 43.81 -23.04
N THR A 577 7.09 44.62 -22.76
CA THR A 577 7.03 46.04 -23.17
C THR A 577 7.45 47.03 -22.08
N GLY A 578 7.71 46.56 -20.86
CA GLY A 578 7.93 47.39 -19.66
C GLY A 578 9.15 48.31 -19.72
N SER A 579 10.05 48.14 -20.69
CA SER A 579 11.21 49.01 -20.87
C SER A 579 11.33 49.60 -22.28
N LYS A 580 11.67 50.89 -22.32
CA LYS A 580 12.05 51.61 -23.55
C LYS A 580 13.48 51.25 -23.98
N GLU A 581 13.81 49.97 -24.02
CA GLU A 581 15.12 49.52 -24.47
C GLU A 581 15.18 49.46 -25.99
N LYS A 582 16.34 49.78 -26.56
CA LYS A 582 16.55 49.81 -28.02
C LYS A 582 16.21 48.48 -28.71
N ILE A 583 16.33 47.36 -28.00
CA ILE A 583 16.03 46.03 -28.51
C ILE A 583 14.55 45.83 -28.87
N THR A 584 13.63 46.48 -28.16
CA THR A 584 12.18 46.37 -28.41
C THR A 584 11.73 47.12 -29.67
N GLN A 585 12.58 48.03 -30.18
CA GLN A 585 12.35 48.79 -31.39
C GLN A 585 12.89 48.10 -32.65
N SER A 586 13.65 47.01 -32.50
CA SER A 586 14.19 46.24 -33.62
C SER A 586 13.09 45.49 -34.37
N HIS A 587 13.16 45.42 -35.70
CA HIS A 587 12.22 44.61 -36.49
C HIS A 587 12.33 43.10 -36.21
N TYR A 588 13.44 42.66 -35.62
CA TYR A 588 13.64 41.28 -35.17
C TYR A 588 13.13 41.01 -33.74
N PHE A 589 12.55 41.99 -33.03
CA PHE A 589 12.13 41.81 -31.63
C PHE A 589 11.16 40.64 -31.41
N SER A 590 10.27 40.39 -32.38
CA SER A 590 9.31 39.26 -32.34
C SER A 590 10.00 37.89 -32.21
N LEU A 591 11.24 37.77 -32.69
CA LEU A 591 12.05 36.56 -32.53
C LEU A 591 12.39 36.31 -31.07
N ILE A 592 12.76 37.35 -30.31
CA ILE A 592 13.10 37.21 -28.87
C ILE A 592 11.87 36.69 -28.11
N ARG A 593 10.70 37.29 -28.37
CA ARG A 593 9.42 36.82 -27.80
C ARG A 593 9.20 35.35 -28.13
N PHE A 594 9.39 34.96 -29.38
CA PHE A 594 9.25 33.57 -29.83
C PHE A 594 10.21 32.61 -29.11
N LEU A 595 11.50 32.95 -29.01
CA LEU A 595 12.52 32.09 -28.39
C LEU A 595 12.21 31.83 -26.91
N ILE A 596 11.76 32.85 -26.18
CA ILE A 596 11.41 32.72 -24.75
C ILE A 596 10.09 31.96 -24.56
N LEU A 597 9.04 32.30 -25.32
CA LEU A 597 7.72 31.66 -25.20
C LEU A 597 7.74 30.17 -25.56
N GLU A 598 8.59 29.76 -26.50
CA GLU A 598 8.76 28.34 -26.84
C GLU A 598 9.72 27.60 -25.91
N GLY A 599 10.35 28.27 -24.95
CA GLY A 599 11.37 27.67 -24.07
C GLY A 599 12.65 27.28 -24.81
N LEU A 600 12.94 27.93 -25.94
CA LEU A 600 14.21 27.77 -26.66
C LEU A 600 15.34 28.60 -26.03
N LEU A 601 14.96 29.65 -25.30
CA LEU A 601 15.84 30.45 -24.48
C LEU A 601 15.20 30.59 -23.10
N ASP A 602 15.80 29.95 -22.11
CA ASP A 602 15.34 29.87 -20.73
C ASP A 602 16.54 29.94 -19.77
N GLU A 603 16.34 29.69 -18.48
CA GLU A 603 17.38 29.74 -17.46
C GLU A 603 18.58 28.83 -17.80
N THR A 604 18.40 27.75 -18.56
CA THR A 604 19.48 26.79 -18.86
C THR A 604 20.49 27.25 -19.91
N TYR A 605 20.34 28.47 -20.45
CA TYR A 605 21.17 29.03 -21.51
C TYR A 605 22.68 29.03 -21.19
N TRP A 606 23.06 29.09 -19.90
CA TRP A 606 24.46 29.06 -19.49
C TRP A 606 25.20 27.79 -19.95
N HIS A 607 24.50 26.65 -20.08
CA HIS A 607 25.09 25.38 -20.54
C HIS A 607 25.51 25.42 -22.01
N TYR A 608 25.09 26.45 -22.74
CA TYR A 608 25.35 26.65 -24.16
C TYR A 608 26.33 27.81 -24.43
N LYS A 609 26.83 28.51 -23.40
CA LYS A 609 27.76 29.65 -23.53
C LYS A 609 29.16 29.24 -24.04
N GLY A 610 29.63 28.03 -23.77
CA GLY A 610 31.00 27.61 -24.16
C GLY A 610 31.35 26.14 -23.90
N CYS A 611 32.65 25.82 -24.02
CA CYS A 611 33.18 24.48 -23.73
C CYS A 611 32.95 24.11 -22.27
N PHE A 612 32.51 22.88 -22.04
CA PHE A 612 32.50 22.31 -20.69
C PHE A 612 33.93 22.06 -20.23
N TYR A 613 34.37 22.80 -19.22
CA TYR A 613 35.64 22.55 -18.54
C TYR A 613 35.36 21.76 -17.26
N LYS A 614 36.09 20.65 -17.06
CA LYS A 614 36.05 19.91 -15.80
C LYS A 614 36.48 20.85 -14.66
N GLY A 615 35.58 21.07 -13.71
CA GLY A 615 35.77 21.98 -12.59
C GLY A 615 35.15 21.40 -11.33
N SER A 616 34.44 22.22 -10.55
CA SER A 616 33.72 21.78 -9.35
C SER A 616 32.51 20.88 -9.65
N LEU A 617 31.89 21.05 -10.82
CA LEU A 617 30.88 20.13 -11.35
C LEU A 617 31.51 19.29 -12.46
N GLU A 618 31.32 17.98 -12.37
CA GLU A 618 31.68 17.03 -13.42
C GLU A 618 30.51 16.83 -14.39
N LYS A 619 30.71 15.92 -15.35
CA LYS A 619 29.77 15.66 -16.43
C LYS A 619 28.39 15.23 -15.92
N ASN A 620 28.30 14.21 -15.06
CA ASN A 620 27.00 13.73 -14.59
C ASN A 620 26.37 14.68 -13.58
N ASP A 621 27.16 15.41 -12.79
CA ASP A 621 26.67 16.50 -11.92
C ASP A 621 25.91 17.56 -12.74
N THR A 622 26.51 17.98 -13.86
CA THR A 622 25.94 18.99 -14.76
C THR A 622 24.70 18.47 -15.47
N ILE A 623 24.73 17.22 -15.94
CA ILE A 623 23.56 16.54 -16.50
C ILE A 623 22.44 16.48 -15.45
N PHE A 624 22.79 16.24 -14.18
CA PHE A 624 21.82 16.14 -13.10
C PHE A 624 21.08 17.44 -12.86
N ILE A 625 21.83 18.51 -12.59
CA ILE A 625 21.25 19.84 -12.33
C ILE A 625 20.43 20.31 -13.54
N LYS A 626 20.95 20.12 -14.76
CA LYS A 626 20.24 20.51 -15.98
C LYS A 626 18.90 19.77 -16.13
N ASN A 627 18.90 18.44 -16.03
CA ASN A 627 17.67 17.66 -16.18
C ASN A 627 16.64 17.98 -15.08
N LEU A 628 17.13 18.28 -13.87
CA LEU A 628 16.32 18.73 -12.73
C LEU A 628 15.56 20.02 -13.07
N LEU A 629 16.27 21.04 -13.57
CA LEU A 629 15.70 22.35 -13.93
C LEU A 629 14.79 22.27 -15.17
N GLU A 630 15.15 21.47 -16.18
CA GLU A 630 14.34 21.25 -17.38
C GLU A 630 13.09 20.38 -17.14
N ALA A 631 12.83 19.95 -15.90
CA ALA A 631 11.74 19.03 -15.56
C ALA A 631 11.76 17.74 -16.40
N LYS A 632 12.95 17.20 -16.68
CA LYS A 632 13.14 15.94 -17.42
C LYS A 632 13.25 14.75 -16.48
N LYS A 633 12.67 13.61 -16.88
CA LYS A 633 12.83 12.35 -16.14
C LYS A 633 14.32 11.99 -16.03
N GLN A 634 14.71 11.52 -14.86
CA GLN A 634 16.10 11.29 -14.51
C GLN A 634 16.34 9.86 -14.04
N ASP A 635 17.54 9.34 -14.30
CA ASP A 635 18.01 8.10 -13.72
C ASP A 635 18.40 8.30 -12.24
N ILE A 636 17.73 7.56 -11.38
CA ILE A 636 17.93 7.55 -9.93
C ILE A 636 19.32 7.02 -9.52
N PHE A 637 20.00 6.28 -10.40
CA PHE A 637 21.35 5.76 -10.19
C PHE A 637 22.41 6.49 -11.02
N LEU A 638 22.07 7.64 -11.63
CA LEU A 638 23.07 8.49 -12.28
C LEU A 638 24.19 8.78 -11.30
N ASN A 639 25.42 8.44 -11.70
CA ASN A 639 26.58 8.55 -10.83
C ASN A 639 27.04 10.01 -10.72
N ILE A 640 26.41 10.77 -9.82
CA ILE A 640 26.84 12.12 -9.43
C ILE A 640 28.26 12.02 -8.87
N GLU A 641 29.21 12.68 -9.53
CA GLU A 641 30.62 12.62 -9.17
C GLU A 641 30.94 13.50 -7.96
N ASN A 642 30.36 14.72 -7.88
CA ASN A 642 30.51 15.63 -6.75
C ASN A 642 29.15 15.98 -6.09
N PRO A 643 28.53 15.04 -5.32
CA PRO A 643 27.21 15.25 -4.71
C PRO A 643 27.12 16.44 -3.75
N HIS A 644 28.22 16.75 -3.04
CA HIS A 644 28.28 17.93 -2.16
C HIS A 644 28.12 19.24 -2.94
N GLU A 645 28.82 19.36 -4.07
CA GLU A 645 28.78 20.53 -4.94
C GLU A 645 27.41 20.70 -5.61
N VAL A 646 26.75 19.58 -5.96
CA VAL A 646 25.36 19.59 -6.42
C VAL A 646 24.44 20.09 -5.32
N LYS A 647 24.51 19.50 -4.12
CA LYS A 647 23.66 19.87 -2.98
C LYS A 647 23.75 21.35 -2.62
N VAL A 648 24.94 21.96 -2.64
CA VAL A 648 25.15 23.38 -2.29
C VAL A 648 24.54 24.34 -3.31
N ARG A 649 24.40 23.93 -4.58
CA ARG A 649 23.85 24.76 -5.65
C ARG A 649 22.33 24.66 -5.79
N LEU A 650 21.70 23.67 -5.16
CA LEU A 650 20.26 23.47 -5.20
C LEU A 650 19.59 24.22 -4.07
N ASP A 651 18.51 24.93 -4.39
CA ASP A 651 17.66 25.55 -3.38
C ASP A 651 16.78 24.49 -2.70
N ILE A 652 16.25 24.80 -1.51
CA ILE A 652 15.42 23.85 -0.77
C ILE A 652 14.19 23.39 -1.56
N SER A 653 13.63 24.29 -2.38
CA SER A 653 12.52 24.01 -3.29
C SER A 653 12.89 23.02 -4.39
N ASP A 654 14.14 23.02 -4.86
CA ASP A 654 14.58 22.06 -5.88
C ASP A 654 14.55 20.62 -5.36
N PHE A 655 14.72 20.44 -4.04
CA PHE A 655 14.61 19.12 -3.42
C PHE A 655 13.18 18.55 -3.40
N GLU A 656 12.16 19.36 -3.71
CA GLU A 656 10.77 18.91 -3.84
C GLU A 656 10.39 18.55 -5.29
N ARG A 657 11.28 18.76 -6.28
CA ARG A 657 11.00 18.42 -7.69
C ARG A 657 10.82 16.92 -7.88
N PHE A 658 9.96 16.53 -8.81
CA PHE A 658 9.60 15.11 -9.05
C PHE A 658 10.76 14.20 -9.48
N ASN A 659 11.82 14.80 -10.02
CA ASN A 659 13.01 14.17 -10.57
C ASN A 659 14.27 14.35 -9.70
N ILE A 660 14.13 14.81 -8.45
CA ILE A 660 15.25 15.00 -7.51
C ILE A 660 15.94 13.69 -7.07
N LEU A 661 15.18 12.59 -7.05
CA LEU A 661 15.58 11.38 -6.35
C LEU A 661 16.84 10.77 -7.00
N ASN A 662 17.94 10.72 -6.26
CA ASN A 662 19.20 10.11 -6.70
C ASN A 662 19.95 9.46 -5.53
N LYS A 663 20.55 8.29 -5.77
CA LYS A 663 21.28 7.53 -4.76
C LYS A 663 22.35 8.35 -4.03
N LYS A 664 23.28 8.98 -4.76
CA LYS A 664 24.40 9.66 -4.14
C LYS A 664 24.01 10.99 -3.50
N LEU A 665 23.01 11.67 -4.07
CA LEU A 665 22.46 12.89 -3.46
C LEU A 665 21.72 12.58 -2.15
N LEU A 666 20.93 11.50 -2.11
CA LEU A 666 20.27 11.09 -0.87
C LEU A 666 21.29 10.66 0.18
N GLU A 667 22.33 9.90 -0.21
CA GLU A 667 23.43 9.47 0.66
C GLU A 667 24.14 10.68 1.30
N ILE A 668 24.51 11.69 0.50
CA ILE A 668 25.18 12.88 1.02
C ILE A 668 24.29 13.71 1.95
N CYS A 669 22.97 13.77 1.67
CA CYS A 669 22.00 14.42 2.55
C CYS A 669 21.87 13.71 3.90
N ILE A 670 21.95 12.38 3.93
CA ILE A 670 21.96 11.57 5.15
C ILE A 670 23.27 11.79 5.94
N GLU A 671 24.42 11.68 5.27
CA GLU A 671 25.73 11.82 5.92
C GLU A 671 25.96 13.19 6.55
N SER A 672 25.48 14.23 5.87
CA SER A 672 25.56 15.63 6.34
C SER A 672 24.39 16.05 7.25
N ASN A 673 23.56 15.11 7.70
CA ASN A 673 22.43 15.33 8.62
C ASN A 673 21.51 16.50 8.21
N SER A 674 21.23 16.59 6.91
CA SER A 674 20.54 17.74 6.31
C SER A 674 19.02 17.54 6.32
N LYS A 675 18.42 17.73 7.50
CA LYS A 675 17.00 17.44 7.78
C LYS A 675 16.03 18.05 6.76
N ASN A 676 16.17 19.35 6.47
CA ASN A 676 15.25 20.05 5.57
C ASN A 676 15.26 19.47 4.15
N GLN A 677 16.45 19.20 3.60
CA GLN A 677 16.60 18.61 2.27
C GLN A 677 16.03 17.19 2.24
N LEU A 678 16.28 16.37 3.27
CA LEU A 678 15.71 15.03 3.38
C LEU A 678 14.19 15.04 3.44
N TYR A 679 13.60 15.93 4.25
CA TYR A 679 12.15 16.09 4.30
C TYR A 679 11.57 16.53 2.95
N SER A 680 12.27 17.39 2.23
CA SER A 680 11.87 17.84 0.90
C SER A 680 11.92 16.71 -0.14
N ILE A 681 12.96 15.86 -0.10
CA ILE A 681 13.04 14.65 -0.94
C ILE A 681 11.89 13.69 -0.62
N ILE A 682 11.58 13.45 0.67
CA ILE A 682 10.46 12.59 1.07
C ILE A 682 9.11 13.20 0.67
N ASN A 683 8.94 14.52 0.76
CA ASN A 683 7.76 15.22 0.24
C ASN A 683 7.62 15.03 -1.27
N SER A 684 8.71 15.09 -2.03
CA SER A 684 8.71 14.79 -3.47
C SER A 684 8.25 13.35 -3.72
N VAL A 685 8.81 12.38 -2.98
CA VAL A 685 8.42 10.97 -3.08
C VAL A 685 6.92 10.77 -2.79
N GLN A 686 6.40 11.44 -1.75
CA GLN A 686 4.98 11.41 -1.42
C GLN A 686 4.11 12.02 -2.51
N THR A 687 4.46 13.22 -2.98
CA THR A 687 3.67 14.01 -3.93
C THR A 687 3.55 13.32 -5.28
N TYR A 688 4.63 12.69 -5.74
CA TYR A 688 4.71 12.03 -7.05
C TYR A 688 4.63 10.50 -6.98
N ASN A 689 4.34 9.94 -5.79
CA ASN A 689 4.21 8.51 -5.54
C ASN A 689 5.44 7.66 -5.94
N ASN A 690 6.65 8.18 -5.73
CA ASN A 690 7.92 7.56 -6.16
C ASN A 690 8.52 6.56 -5.14
N TYR A 691 7.71 5.96 -4.25
CA TYR A 691 8.23 5.09 -3.17
C TYR A 691 9.00 3.87 -3.70
N GLU A 692 8.58 3.27 -4.82
CA GLU A 692 9.31 2.13 -5.41
C GLU A 692 10.74 2.50 -5.82
N GLN A 693 10.95 3.73 -6.31
CA GLN A 693 12.27 4.22 -6.67
C GLN A 693 13.11 4.50 -5.42
N LEU A 694 12.50 5.03 -4.36
CA LEU A 694 13.16 5.25 -3.08
C LEU A 694 13.61 3.92 -2.45
N ILE A 695 12.75 2.89 -2.45
CA ILE A 695 13.06 1.55 -1.94
C ILE A 695 14.27 0.97 -2.69
N LYS A 696 14.28 1.06 -4.03
CA LYS A 696 15.42 0.60 -4.85
C LYS A 696 16.73 1.30 -4.47
N ILE A 697 16.70 2.57 -4.09
CA ILE A 697 17.89 3.28 -3.62
C ILE A 697 18.32 2.78 -2.25
N ILE A 698 17.40 2.72 -1.29
CA ILE A 698 17.68 2.31 0.09
C ILE A 698 18.18 0.86 0.13
N ASP A 699 17.71 -0.02 -0.76
CA ASP A 699 18.19 -1.40 -0.89
C ASP A 699 19.69 -1.48 -1.22
N THR A 700 20.27 -0.42 -1.78
CA THR A 700 21.71 -0.34 -2.07
C THR A 700 22.54 0.20 -0.91
N TYR A 701 21.91 0.69 0.16
CA TYR A 701 22.59 1.23 1.34
C TYR A 701 22.89 0.14 2.37
N ASN A 702 23.94 0.39 3.17
CA ASN A 702 24.23 -0.45 4.32
C ASN A 702 23.32 -0.10 5.51
N TYR A 703 23.37 -0.92 6.56
CA TYR A 703 22.56 -0.73 7.76
C TYR A 703 22.83 0.63 8.44
N GLU A 704 24.09 1.04 8.61
CA GLU A 704 24.44 2.30 9.31
C GLU A 704 23.89 3.54 8.60
N LEU A 705 23.94 3.58 7.27
CA LEU A 705 23.38 4.70 6.49
C LEU A 705 21.85 4.68 6.52
N THR A 706 21.24 3.49 6.43
CA THR A 706 19.78 3.32 6.57
C THR A 706 19.30 3.74 7.95
N LYS A 707 20.06 3.41 9.00
CA LYS A 707 19.78 3.81 10.38
C LYS A 707 19.78 5.32 10.55
N ARG A 708 20.83 6.00 10.04
CA ARG A 708 20.88 7.46 10.04
C ARG A 708 19.71 8.09 9.29
N PHE A 709 19.32 7.52 8.15
CA PHE A 709 18.14 7.96 7.42
C PHE A 709 16.87 7.83 8.27
N VAL A 710 16.63 6.67 8.89
CA VAL A 710 15.47 6.45 9.76
C VAL A 710 15.49 7.41 10.96
N ASP A 711 16.63 7.58 11.63
CA ASP A 711 16.79 8.47 12.79
C ASP A 711 16.39 9.92 12.47
N ILE A 712 16.64 10.38 11.23
CA ILE A 712 16.26 11.73 10.79
C ILE A 712 14.77 11.79 10.42
N ILE A 713 14.27 10.82 9.65
CA ILE A 713 12.90 10.85 9.11
C ILE A 713 11.85 10.56 10.18
N ILE A 714 12.15 9.73 11.17
CA ILE A 714 11.19 9.27 12.17
C ILE A 714 10.64 10.40 13.05
N GLU A 715 11.42 11.47 13.25
CA GLU A 715 11.06 12.62 14.10
C GLU A 715 9.89 13.44 13.54
N TYR A 716 9.76 13.56 12.20
CA TYR A 716 8.73 14.41 11.57
C TYR A 716 7.86 13.69 10.54
N LYS A 717 8.28 12.52 10.05
CA LYS A 717 7.67 11.83 8.90
C LYS A 717 7.52 10.32 9.12
N ALA A 718 7.32 9.87 10.37
CA ALA A 718 7.16 8.45 10.70
C ALA A 718 6.10 7.70 9.87
N LYS A 719 4.95 8.34 9.56
CA LYS A 719 3.90 7.76 8.70
C LYS A 719 4.40 7.43 7.29
N GLU A 720 5.39 8.16 6.79
CA GLU A 720 5.98 7.90 5.48
C GLU A 720 6.91 6.68 5.51
N LEU A 721 7.60 6.43 6.65
CA LEU A 721 8.35 5.19 6.86
C LEU A 721 7.41 3.98 6.93
N VAL A 722 6.24 4.09 7.57
CA VAL A 722 5.21 3.04 7.57
C VAL A 722 4.79 2.68 6.14
N LYS A 723 4.49 3.69 5.30
CA LYS A 723 4.16 3.44 3.88
C LYS A 723 5.29 2.80 3.08
N ILE A 724 6.55 3.09 3.43
CA ILE A 724 7.70 2.42 2.81
C ILE A 724 7.69 0.94 3.21
N LEU A 725 7.49 0.64 4.50
CA LEU A 725 7.40 -0.73 5.01
C LEU A 725 6.25 -1.51 4.37
N ASP A 726 5.04 -0.93 4.30
CA ASP A 726 3.86 -1.51 3.64
C ASP A 726 4.18 -2.03 2.22
N ARG A 727 4.95 -1.25 1.46
CA ARG A 727 5.33 -1.62 0.08
C ARG A 727 6.47 -2.62 0.03
N CYS A 728 7.31 -2.69 1.06
CA CYS A 728 8.42 -3.63 1.14
C CYS A 728 8.00 -5.02 1.63
N VAL A 729 6.93 -5.14 2.44
CA VAL A 729 6.45 -6.43 3.00
C VAL A 729 6.25 -7.49 1.92
N ALA A 730 5.81 -7.10 0.72
CA ALA A 730 5.59 -8.02 -0.40
C ALA A 730 6.87 -8.62 -1.02
N VAL A 731 8.07 -8.12 -0.67
CA VAL A 731 9.33 -8.39 -1.40
C VAL A 731 10.43 -8.98 -0.51
N GLU A 732 10.23 -9.10 0.82
CA GLU A 732 11.28 -9.52 1.79
C GLU A 732 12.63 -8.79 1.58
N SER A 733 12.58 -7.48 1.35
CA SER A 733 13.78 -6.71 1.00
C SER A 733 14.70 -6.43 2.19
N ASN A 734 16.01 -6.28 1.93
CA ASN A 734 16.96 -5.82 2.94
C ASN A 734 16.59 -4.43 3.51
N THR A 735 15.94 -3.58 2.71
CA THR A 735 15.38 -2.30 3.18
C THR A 735 14.35 -2.50 4.29
N PHE A 736 13.41 -3.43 4.15
CA PHE A 736 12.42 -3.73 5.18
C PHE A 736 13.10 -4.05 6.51
N LYS A 737 14.03 -5.00 6.47
CA LYS A 737 14.81 -5.44 7.63
C LYS A 737 15.58 -4.28 8.26
N ASN A 738 16.34 -3.50 7.48
CA ASN A 738 17.19 -2.45 8.00
C ASN A 738 16.39 -1.28 8.57
N ILE A 739 15.28 -0.89 7.93
CA ILE A 739 14.39 0.16 8.45
C ILE A 739 13.77 -0.29 9.77
N LEU A 740 13.15 -1.47 9.79
CA LEU A 740 12.48 -1.98 10.99
C LEU A 740 13.47 -2.13 12.16
N LEU A 741 14.66 -2.68 11.89
CA LEU A 741 15.73 -2.78 12.87
C LEU A 741 16.12 -1.41 13.43
N SER A 742 16.26 -0.39 12.57
CA SER A 742 16.62 0.97 12.96
C SER A 742 15.56 1.63 13.83
N VAL A 743 14.27 1.40 13.53
CA VAL A 743 13.14 1.88 14.34
C VAL A 743 13.19 1.25 15.74
N CYS A 744 13.37 -0.07 15.84
CA CYS A 744 13.33 -0.78 17.11
C CYS A 744 14.49 -0.41 18.06
N VAL A 745 15.64 0.04 17.54
CA VAL A 745 16.81 0.43 18.34
C VAL A 745 16.98 1.95 18.48
N ASN A 746 16.00 2.75 18.06
CA ASN A 746 16.07 4.20 18.16
C ASN A 746 15.95 4.64 19.63
N LYS A 747 16.89 5.47 20.09
CA LYS A 747 17.01 5.90 21.51
C LYS A 747 15.96 6.92 21.95
N ASN A 748 15.45 7.73 21.01
CA ASN A 748 14.66 8.93 21.29
C ASN A 748 13.27 8.86 20.65
N ILE A 749 12.81 7.66 20.27
CA ILE A 749 11.51 7.48 19.63
C ILE A 749 10.39 7.68 20.66
N GLU A 750 9.38 8.46 20.30
CA GLU A 750 8.16 8.58 21.12
C GLU A 750 7.34 7.29 21.05
N ILE A 751 6.74 6.89 22.17
CA ILE A 751 5.94 5.64 22.28
C ILE A 751 4.81 5.61 21.24
N ASN A 752 4.09 6.73 21.07
CA ASN A 752 3.02 6.82 20.08
C ASN A 752 3.53 6.64 18.64
N THR A 753 4.76 7.08 18.37
CA THR A 753 5.41 6.91 17.06
C THR A 753 5.86 5.47 16.86
N LEU A 754 6.43 4.83 17.88
CA LEU A 754 6.81 3.41 17.84
C LEU A 754 5.60 2.49 17.60
N LYS A 755 4.45 2.80 18.23
CA LYS A 755 3.20 2.05 18.05
C LYS A 755 2.68 2.03 16.60
N LEU A 756 3.08 2.98 15.76
CA LEU A 756 2.76 2.95 14.33
C LEU A 756 3.42 1.79 13.59
N PHE A 757 4.48 1.20 14.16
CA PHE A 757 5.25 0.11 13.57
C PHE A 757 4.95 -1.25 14.20
N SER A 758 4.14 -1.30 15.27
CA SER A 758 3.88 -2.53 16.04
C SER A 758 3.48 -3.72 15.15
N GLU A 759 2.54 -3.52 14.22
CA GLU A 759 2.08 -4.60 13.34
C GLU A 759 3.22 -5.28 12.55
N PHE A 760 4.17 -4.50 12.04
CA PHE A 760 5.34 -5.04 11.32
C PHE A 760 6.32 -5.72 12.26
N ILE A 761 6.53 -5.16 13.45
CA ILE A 761 7.47 -5.70 14.46
C ILE A 761 6.94 -7.03 14.99
N GLU A 762 5.67 -7.10 15.36
CA GLU A 762 5.02 -8.27 15.95
C GLU A 762 5.00 -9.48 15.01
N GLN A 763 4.99 -9.24 13.69
CA GLN A 763 4.98 -10.27 12.64
C GLN A 763 6.37 -10.65 12.11
N TYR A 764 7.42 -9.88 12.43
CA TYR A 764 8.78 -10.12 11.91
C TYR A 764 9.75 -10.49 13.03
N GLU A 765 9.58 -11.68 13.60
CA GLU A 765 10.29 -12.10 14.81
C GLU A 765 11.80 -12.31 14.60
N ASN A 766 12.24 -12.52 13.35
CA ASN A 766 13.67 -12.56 12.98
C ASN A 766 14.42 -11.30 13.39
N ILE A 767 13.76 -10.16 13.60
CA ILE A 767 14.41 -8.93 14.08
C ILE A 767 15.16 -9.13 15.38
N ILE A 768 14.68 -10.01 16.26
CA ILE A 768 15.24 -10.25 17.60
C ILE A 768 16.69 -10.73 17.51
N SER A 769 17.01 -11.63 16.58
CA SER A 769 18.39 -12.13 16.39
C SER A 769 19.29 -11.14 15.62
N LEU A 770 18.69 -10.21 14.89
CA LEU A 770 19.41 -9.25 14.03
C LEU A 770 19.90 -8.01 14.76
N VAL A 771 19.32 -7.70 15.92
CA VAL A 771 19.78 -6.59 16.78
C VAL A 771 21.23 -6.82 17.23
N LEU A 772 22.05 -5.77 17.17
CA LEU A 772 23.42 -5.82 17.69
C LEU A 772 23.41 -5.86 19.21
N ASP A 773 24.33 -6.60 19.84
CA ASP A 773 24.35 -6.78 21.32
C ASP A 773 24.37 -5.45 22.08
N LYS A 774 25.15 -4.47 21.59
CA LYS A 774 25.24 -3.11 22.17
C LYS A 774 23.94 -2.30 22.12
N GLU A 775 22.96 -2.74 21.32
CA GLU A 775 21.68 -2.05 21.08
C GLU A 775 20.50 -2.84 21.68
N PHE A 776 20.74 -4.05 22.18
CA PHE A 776 19.69 -4.95 22.64
C PHE A 776 18.94 -4.42 23.87
N GLU A 777 19.63 -3.75 24.80
CA GLU A 777 18.98 -3.09 25.95
C GLU A 777 17.97 -2.02 25.50
N ILE A 778 18.30 -1.25 24.45
CA ILE A 778 17.41 -0.22 23.90
C ILE A 778 16.21 -0.88 23.22
N PHE A 779 16.46 -1.97 22.48
CA PHE A 779 15.42 -2.77 21.86
C PHE A 779 14.42 -3.30 22.91
N ILE A 780 14.89 -3.94 23.98
CA ILE A 780 14.05 -4.48 25.06
C ILE A 780 13.24 -3.36 25.74
N LYS A 781 13.87 -2.23 26.05
CA LYS A 781 13.16 -1.07 26.59
C LYS A 781 12.04 -0.62 25.66
N ASN A 782 12.33 -0.47 24.36
CA ASN A 782 11.35 -0.03 23.37
C ASN A 782 10.19 -1.03 23.20
N MET A 783 10.46 -2.34 23.21
CA MET A 783 9.42 -3.37 23.17
C MET A 783 8.51 -3.30 24.40
N SER A 784 9.10 -3.09 25.59
CA SER A 784 8.37 -2.95 26.85
C SER A 784 7.51 -1.68 26.88
N ASP A 785 8.10 -0.52 26.56
CA ASP A 785 7.43 0.79 26.62
C ASP A 785 6.24 0.90 25.64
N ALA A 786 6.34 0.25 24.48
CA ALA A 786 5.27 0.20 23.47
C ALA A 786 4.31 -0.99 23.62
N GLU A 787 4.53 -1.90 24.58
CA GLU A 787 3.75 -3.12 24.82
C GLU A 787 3.67 -4.06 23.59
N ILE A 788 4.77 -4.17 22.83
CA ILE A 788 4.84 -4.99 21.61
C ILE A 788 4.87 -6.48 21.96
N LYS A 789 4.02 -7.29 21.29
CA LYS A 789 3.93 -8.74 21.55
C LYS A 789 4.18 -9.55 20.28
N PHE A 790 5.33 -10.23 20.21
CA PHE A 790 5.68 -11.09 19.08
C PHE A 790 4.72 -12.28 18.93
N MET A 791 4.26 -12.53 17.70
CA MET A 791 3.26 -13.55 17.38
C MET A 791 3.83 -14.97 17.51
N ASN A 792 5.01 -15.23 16.93
CA ASN A 792 5.66 -16.53 16.94
C ASN A 792 7.18 -16.45 17.15
N ILE A 793 7.60 -16.44 18.42
CA ILE A 793 9.02 -16.32 18.82
C ILE A 793 9.88 -17.50 18.33
N SER A 794 9.29 -18.66 18.03
CA SER A 794 10.05 -19.80 17.51
C SER A 794 10.73 -19.50 16.16
N LYS A 795 10.24 -18.49 15.42
CA LYS A 795 10.83 -18.03 14.15
C LYS A 795 11.98 -17.04 14.33
N SER A 796 12.28 -16.58 15.55
CA SER A 796 13.23 -15.49 15.79
C SER A 796 14.70 -15.84 15.53
N ASN A 797 15.06 -17.13 15.56
CA ASN A 797 16.44 -17.62 15.60
C ASN A 797 17.30 -16.97 16.71
N ALA A 798 16.66 -16.46 17.75
CA ALA A 798 17.34 -15.78 18.86
C ALA A 798 18.02 -16.79 19.79
N ASP A 799 19.13 -16.37 20.42
CA ASP A 799 19.78 -17.15 21.47
C ASP A 799 18.96 -17.17 22.77
N VAL A 800 19.35 -18.06 23.68
CA VAL A 800 18.66 -18.26 24.97
C VAL A 800 18.65 -16.98 25.83
N THR A 801 19.72 -16.19 25.78
CA THR A 801 19.82 -14.94 26.56
C THR A 801 18.78 -13.91 26.12
N ARG A 802 18.62 -13.71 24.81
CA ARG A 802 17.63 -12.78 24.24
C ARG A 802 16.20 -13.25 24.47
N VAL A 803 15.95 -14.55 24.33
CA VAL A 803 14.62 -15.14 24.63
C VAL A 803 14.25 -14.95 26.09
N LYS A 804 15.23 -15.06 27.01
CA LYS A 804 15.00 -14.84 28.43
C LYS A 804 14.63 -13.39 28.74
N GLU A 805 15.33 -12.40 28.19
CA GLU A 805 15.00 -10.98 28.39
C GLU A 805 13.61 -10.63 27.84
N LEU A 806 13.23 -11.17 26.67
CA LEU A 806 11.88 -11.00 26.13
C LEU A 806 10.80 -11.63 27.02
N ALA A 807 11.10 -12.77 27.64
CA ALA A 807 10.19 -13.42 28.57
C ALA A 807 10.02 -12.60 29.86
N GLU A 808 11.08 -11.97 30.36
CA GLU A 808 11.06 -11.07 31.52
C GLU A 808 10.14 -9.86 31.31
N ILE A 809 10.15 -9.26 30.11
CA ILE A 809 9.26 -8.13 29.78
C ILE A 809 7.90 -8.55 29.19
N LYS A 810 7.59 -9.86 29.15
CA LYS A 810 6.32 -10.41 28.61
C LYS A 810 6.03 -9.99 27.15
N ALA A 811 7.05 -9.77 26.33
CA ALA A 811 6.95 -9.28 24.96
C ALA A 811 6.55 -10.37 23.94
N TYR A 812 5.63 -11.25 24.30
CA TYR A 812 5.15 -12.33 23.43
C TYR A 812 3.66 -12.57 23.58
N VAL A 813 3.04 -13.04 22.50
CA VAL A 813 1.66 -13.50 22.56
C VAL A 813 1.61 -14.79 23.36
N LEU A 814 0.76 -14.79 24.39
CA LEU A 814 0.59 -15.91 25.31
C LEU A 814 -0.22 -17.03 24.65
N ASN A 815 0.48 -17.83 23.82
CA ASN A 815 -0.04 -19.04 23.17
C ASN A 815 0.87 -20.25 23.49
N VAL A 816 0.38 -21.46 23.24
CA VAL A 816 1.08 -22.70 23.66
C VAL A 816 2.41 -22.84 22.93
N SER A 817 2.45 -22.45 21.65
CA SER A 817 3.65 -22.57 20.81
C SER A 817 4.80 -21.71 21.32
N ASN A 818 4.54 -20.43 21.63
CA ASN A 818 5.52 -19.50 22.19
C ASN A 818 5.98 -19.96 23.57
N VAL A 819 5.04 -20.31 24.45
CA VAL A 819 5.37 -20.76 25.80
C VAL A 819 6.23 -22.03 25.76
N LYS A 820 5.84 -23.04 24.97
CA LYS A 820 6.62 -24.27 24.79
C LYS A 820 8.03 -23.99 24.24
N PHE A 821 8.15 -23.10 23.27
CA PHE A 821 9.45 -22.71 22.70
C PHE A 821 10.34 -21.99 23.73
N ILE A 822 9.80 -21.00 24.44
CA ILE A 822 10.50 -20.25 25.49
C ILE A 822 10.97 -21.20 26.60
N THR A 823 10.08 -22.07 27.09
CA THR A 823 10.41 -23.08 28.10
C THR A 823 11.53 -24.00 27.61
N GLY A 824 11.45 -24.53 26.38
CA GLY A 824 12.47 -25.42 25.84
C GLY A 824 13.83 -24.74 25.61
N MET A 825 13.83 -23.47 25.18
CA MET A 825 15.07 -22.69 25.02
C MET A 825 15.74 -22.37 26.36
N ILE A 826 14.99 -21.94 27.37
CA ILE A 826 15.53 -21.56 28.68
C ILE A 826 16.06 -22.78 29.45
N LEU A 827 15.38 -23.93 29.35
CA LEU A 827 15.79 -25.17 30.03
C LEU A 827 16.81 -26.01 29.24
N GLY A 828 16.93 -25.77 27.93
CA GLY A 828 17.84 -26.52 27.06
C GLY A 828 17.38 -27.95 26.73
N GLU A 829 16.10 -28.25 26.90
CA GLU A 829 15.53 -29.59 26.68
C GLU A 829 14.19 -29.54 25.92
N SER A 830 13.80 -30.68 25.33
CA SER A 830 12.51 -30.80 24.67
C SER A 830 11.39 -30.89 25.71
N VAL A 831 10.48 -29.92 25.69
CA VAL A 831 9.37 -29.86 26.64
C VAL A 831 8.17 -30.60 26.08
N ASP A 832 7.65 -31.57 26.82
CA ASP A 832 6.39 -32.22 26.49
C ASP A 832 5.21 -31.25 26.73
N ARG A 833 4.30 -31.18 25.75
CA ARG A 833 3.10 -30.35 25.87
C ARG A 833 2.30 -30.77 27.09
N GLY A 834 2.15 -32.06 27.34
CA GLY A 834 1.34 -32.61 28.43
C GLY A 834 1.80 -32.19 29.84
N LYS A 835 3.05 -31.75 30.00
CA LYS A 835 3.67 -31.33 31.28
C LYS A 835 4.03 -29.84 31.34
N LEU A 836 3.69 -29.09 30.30
CA LEU A 836 4.20 -27.73 30.09
C LEU A 836 3.95 -26.81 31.29
N ILE A 837 2.74 -26.82 31.85
CA ILE A 837 2.39 -25.91 32.95
C ILE A 837 3.15 -26.30 34.22
N SER A 838 3.25 -27.59 34.54
CA SER A 838 4.03 -28.04 35.71
C SER A 838 5.51 -27.71 35.61
N ILE A 839 6.12 -27.93 34.44
CA ILE A 839 7.53 -27.58 34.20
C ILE A 839 7.77 -26.08 34.44
N ILE A 840 6.86 -25.23 33.98
CA ILE A 840 6.95 -23.78 34.20
C ILE A 840 6.79 -23.42 35.68
N TYR A 841 5.81 -24.01 36.36
CA TYR A 841 5.48 -23.68 37.74
C TYR A 841 6.57 -24.08 38.75
N ASN A 842 7.31 -25.14 38.42
CA ASN A 842 8.37 -25.71 39.25
C ASN A 842 9.78 -25.19 38.91
N SER A 843 9.93 -24.47 37.79
CA SER A 843 11.22 -23.92 37.39
C SER A 843 11.45 -22.51 37.92
N ASN A 844 12.50 -22.34 38.72
CA ASN A 844 12.98 -21.04 39.18
C ASN A 844 13.53 -20.17 38.03
N MET A 845 13.78 -20.74 36.84
CA MET A 845 14.28 -19.99 35.68
C MET A 845 13.15 -19.40 34.82
N LEU A 846 11.89 -19.78 35.08
CA LEU A 846 10.71 -19.41 34.29
C LEU A 846 9.71 -18.53 35.06
N ILE A 847 10.16 -17.84 36.12
CA ILE A 847 9.31 -17.03 37.01
C ILE A 847 8.47 -16.01 36.23
N SER A 848 9.05 -15.27 35.29
CA SER A 848 8.32 -14.29 34.48
C SER A 848 7.24 -14.91 33.58
N THR A 849 7.54 -16.08 33.01
CA THR A 849 6.58 -16.86 32.20
C THR A 849 5.46 -17.41 33.08
N LYS A 850 5.79 -17.89 34.28
CA LYS A 850 4.82 -18.32 35.29
C LYS A 850 3.89 -17.17 35.67
N GLU A 851 4.42 -16.00 36.03
CA GLU A 851 3.64 -14.81 36.37
C GLU A 851 2.72 -14.36 35.22
N TYR A 852 3.21 -14.41 33.98
CA TYR A 852 2.39 -14.02 32.83
C TYR A 852 1.23 -14.99 32.56
N ILE A 853 1.47 -16.30 32.76
CA ILE A 853 0.40 -17.31 32.74
C ILE A 853 -0.57 -17.09 33.88
N GLU A 854 -0.11 -16.80 35.09
CA GLU A 854 -0.97 -16.54 36.27
C GLU A 854 -1.93 -15.38 36.02
N GLU A 855 -1.44 -14.25 35.51
CA GLU A 855 -2.26 -13.08 35.18
C GLU A 855 -3.32 -13.37 34.10
N ASN A 856 -3.14 -14.41 33.29
CA ASN A 856 -3.99 -14.75 32.15
C ASN A 856 -4.43 -16.23 32.17
N PHE A 857 -4.52 -16.84 33.36
CA PHE A 857 -4.57 -18.29 33.52
C PHE A 857 -5.70 -18.93 32.74
N VAL A 858 -6.92 -18.41 32.89
CA VAL A 858 -8.11 -18.89 32.18
C VAL A 858 -7.90 -18.85 30.67
N LYS A 859 -7.46 -17.71 30.12
CA LYS A 859 -7.26 -17.53 28.69
C LYS A 859 -6.21 -18.49 28.14
N PHE A 860 -5.09 -18.64 28.83
CA PHE A 860 -4.01 -19.54 28.38
C PHE A 860 -4.43 -21.00 28.45
N VAL A 861 -5.09 -21.44 29.52
CA VAL A 861 -5.51 -22.84 29.68
C VAL A 861 -6.59 -23.21 28.64
N THR A 862 -7.50 -22.29 28.30
CA THR A 862 -8.43 -22.47 27.16
C THR A 862 -7.66 -22.81 25.88
N THR A 863 -6.65 -22.01 25.52
CA THR A 863 -5.79 -22.24 24.36
C THR A 863 -4.99 -23.54 24.49
N TYR A 864 -4.51 -23.87 25.68
CA TYR A 864 -3.78 -25.10 25.99
C TYR A 864 -4.59 -26.36 25.74
N VAL A 865 -5.90 -26.31 26.01
CA VAL A 865 -6.85 -27.39 25.71
C VAL A 865 -7.24 -27.38 24.23
N ASP A 866 -7.61 -26.23 23.66
CA ASP A 866 -8.12 -26.15 22.27
C ASP A 866 -7.07 -26.43 21.20
N GLU A 867 -5.84 -25.95 21.36
CA GLU A 867 -4.77 -26.18 20.38
C GLU A 867 -4.25 -27.64 20.39
N ASN A 868 -4.82 -28.54 21.22
CA ASN A 868 -4.41 -29.95 21.33
C ASN A 868 -5.12 -30.82 20.27
N ALA A 869 -4.89 -30.53 18.99
CA ALA A 869 -5.55 -31.22 17.88
C ALA A 869 -5.24 -32.73 17.78
N LEU A 870 -4.15 -33.19 18.40
CA LEU A 870 -3.71 -34.59 18.38
C LEU A 870 -4.25 -35.41 19.56
N ASN A 871 -5.07 -34.81 20.44
CA ASN A 871 -5.56 -35.43 21.67
C ASN A 871 -4.42 -36.04 22.51
N GLU A 872 -3.30 -35.31 22.62
CA GLU A 872 -2.18 -35.72 23.47
C GLU A 872 -2.62 -35.73 24.94
N SER A 873 -2.18 -36.72 25.71
CA SER A 873 -2.55 -36.82 27.12
C SER A 873 -1.85 -35.76 27.98
N PHE A 874 -2.58 -35.13 28.88
CA PHE A 874 -2.03 -34.25 29.91
C PHE A 874 -1.47 -35.05 31.08
N SER A 875 -0.32 -34.66 31.59
CA SER A 875 0.35 -35.29 32.74
C SER A 875 1.02 -34.25 33.63
N ASN A 876 0.33 -33.12 33.81
CA ASN A 876 0.76 -32.08 34.75
C ASN A 876 0.65 -32.64 36.18
N GLU A 877 1.51 -32.20 37.09
CA GLU A 877 1.45 -32.52 38.51
C GLU A 877 0.08 -32.16 39.12
N GLU A 878 -0.28 -32.91 40.17
CA GLU A 878 -1.60 -32.87 40.79
C GLU A 878 -2.05 -31.45 41.17
N ASP A 879 -1.17 -30.65 41.77
CA ASP A 879 -1.49 -29.26 42.17
C ASP A 879 -1.96 -28.40 40.98
N ILE A 880 -1.43 -28.64 39.79
CA ILE A 880 -1.84 -27.94 38.56
C ILE A 880 -3.19 -28.47 38.06
N VAL A 881 -3.42 -29.78 38.14
CA VAL A 881 -4.72 -30.39 37.77
C VAL A 881 -5.81 -29.82 38.66
N ILE A 882 -5.61 -29.80 39.98
CA ILE A 882 -6.53 -29.21 40.96
C ILE A 882 -6.74 -27.72 40.67
N LYS A 883 -5.67 -26.98 40.37
CA LYS A 883 -5.77 -25.56 40.02
C LYS A 883 -6.61 -25.31 38.76
N ILE A 884 -6.47 -26.14 37.72
CA ILE A 884 -7.28 -26.03 36.49
C ILE A 884 -8.74 -26.32 36.82
N ILE A 885 -9.02 -27.37 37.59
CA ILE A 885 -10.38 -27.74 38.02
C ILE A 885 -11.03 -26.60 38.83
N ASN A 886 -10.30 -25.99 39.76
CA ASN A 886 -10.79 -24.92 40.65
C ASN A 886 -10.85 -23.53 40.00
N SER A 887 -10.31 -23.38 38.79
CA SER A 887 -10.30 -22.08 38.10
C SER A 887 -11.68 -21.68 37.58
N SER A 888 -11.84 -20.43 37.14
CA SER A 888 -13.05 -19.92 36.51
C SER A 888 -13.20 -20.30 35.02
N LEU A 889 -12.50 -21.34 34.55
CA LEU A 889 -12.67 -21.91 33.20
C LEU A 889 -14.11 -22.38 32.97
N PRO A 890 -14.66 -22.27 31.74
CA PRO A 890 -15.95 -22.88 31.41
C PRO A 890 -15.91 -24.39 31.58
N VAL A 891 -17.05 -24.96 31.96
CA VAL A 891 -17.21 -26.38 32.29
C VAL A 891 -16.71 -27.31 31.18
N ASP A 892 -17.03 -27.01 29.91
CA ASP A 892 -16.63 -27.85 28.78
C ASP A 892 -15.10 -27.98 28.64
N TYR A 893 -14.35 -26.91 28.94
CA TYR A 893 -12.89 -26.91 28.90
C TYR A 893 -12.28 -27.75 30.03
N LYS A 894 -12.88 -27.69 31.22
CA LYS A 894 -12.48 -28.54 32.35
C LYS A 894 -12.71 -30.01 32.03
N LYS A 895 -13.86 -30.35 31.45
CA LYS A 895 -14.18 -31.72 31.02
C LYS A 895 -13.19 -32.25 29.99
N LYS A 896 -12.97 -31.50 28.90
CA LYS A 896 -11.98 -31.86 27.86
C LYS A 896 -10.57 -32.06 28.43
N TYR A 897 -10.16 -31.24 29.40
CA TYR A 897 -8.87 -31.40 30.06
C TYR A 897 -8.82 -32.70 30.87
N ILE A 898 -9.85 -32.98 31.66
CA ILE A 898 -9.96 -34.18 32.50
C ILE A 898 -9.95 -35.47 31.66
N GLU A 899 -10.69 -35.51 30.56
CA GLU A 899 -10.77 -36.67 29.66
C GLU A 899 -9.40 -37.12 29.13
N LEU A 900 -8.48 -36.17 28.92
CA LEU A 900 -7.13 -36.44 28.42
C LEU A 900 -6.06 -36.46 29.53
N ASN A 901 -6.43 -36.19 30.78
CA ASN A 901 -5.51 -36.21 31.90
C ASN A 901 -5.11 -37.65 32.27
N LYS A 902 -3.87 -37.84 32.72
CA LYS A 902 -3.34 -39.11 33.24
C LYS A 902 -2.83 -39.02 34.67
N THR A 903 -2.81 -37.82 35.25
CA THR A 903 -2.33 -37.62 36.61
C THR A 903 -3.43 -37.98 37.60
N MET A 904 -3.10 -38.85 38.55
CA MET A 904 -4.01 -39.26 39.62
C MET A 904 -4.23 -38.11 40.61
N VAL A 905 -5.49 -37.84 40.92
CA VAL A 905 -5.89 -36.93 42.01
C VAL A 905 -5.90 -37.71 43.31
N SER A 906 -5.07 -37.31 44.27
CA SER A 906 -4.92 -37.99 45.56
C SER A 906 -6.02 -37.67 46.54
N ASP A 907 -6.52 -36.43 46.49
CA ASP A 907 -7.49 -35.89 47.44
C ASP A 907 -8.50 -34.98 46.72
N ILE A 908 -9.73 -35.48 46.56
CA ILE A 908 -10.82 -34.75 45.89
C ILE A 908 -11.39 -33.63 46.77
N SER A 909 -11.11 -33.61 48.08
CA SER A 909 -11.59 -32.53 48.98
C SER A 909 -10.98 -31.17 48.65
N LYS A 910 -9.86 -31.16 47.90
CA LYS A 910 -9.22 -29.96 47.38
C LYS A 910 -9.98 -29.30 46.23
N ILE A 911 -11.03 -29.94 45.69
CA ILE A 911 -11.89 -29.37 44.65
C ILE A 911 -12.91 -28.42 45.30
N ASN A 912 -12.92 -27.16 44.89
CA ASN A 912 -13.78 -26.13 45.46
C ASN A 912 -15.25 -26.40 45.11
N ASP A 913 -16.14 -26.09 46.07
CA ASP A 913 -17.60 -26.22 45.92
C ASP A 913 -18.02 -27.59 45.36
N LEU A 914 -17.48 -28.66 45.96
CA LEU A 914 -17.60 -30.04 45.48
C LEU A 914 -19.03 -30.43 45.11
N GLU A 915 -20.03 -30.08 45.94
CA GLU A 915 -21.46 -30.33 45.69
C GLU A 915 -21.95 -29.80 44.33
N THR A 916 -21.43 -28.65 43.88
CA THR A 916 -21.78 -28.08 42.57
C THR A 916 -20.91 -28.60 41.43
N ASN A 917 -19.72 -29.11 41.75
CA ASN A 917 -18.72 -29.60 40.79
C ASN A 917 -18.60 -31.13 40.75
N VAL A 918 -19.53 -31.87 41.38
CA VAL A 918 -19.57 -33.35 41.42
C VAL A 918 -19.40 -33.96 40.04
N PHE A 919 -20.02 -33.39 39.01
CA PHE A 919 -19.94 -33.88 37.64
C PHE A 919 -18.48 -33.92 37.09
N LEU A 920 -17.56 -33.07 37.59
CA LEU A 920 -16.14 -33.13 37.22
C LEU A 920 -15.44 -34.33 37.88
N VAL A 921 -15.83 -34.66 39.11
CA VAL A 921 -15.37 -35.86 39.83
C VAL A 921 -15.86 -37.12 39.10
N GLU A 922 -17.08 -37.10 38.58
CA GLU A 922 -17.61 -38.19 37.78
C GLU A 922 -16.82 -38.41 36.48
N GLU A 923 -16.39 -37.34 35.79
CA GLU A 923 -15.48 -37.49 34.64
C GLU A 923 -14.10 -38.03 35.05
N LEU A 924 -13.61 -37.68 36.25
CA LEU A 924 -12.38 -38.24 36.80
C LEU A 924 -12.53 -39.74 37.14
N PHE A 925 -13.70 -40.18 37.61
CA PHE A 925 -14.00 -41.59 37.80
C PHE A 925 -14.03 -42.35 36.47
N ALA A 926 -14.69 -41.80 35.45
CA ALA A 926 -14.75 -42.41 34.12
C ALA A 926 -13.37 -42.61 33.48
N SER A 927 -12.43 -41.71 33.77
CA SER A 927 -11.03 -41.79 33.31
C SER A 927 -10.11 -42.56 34.28
N ASN A 928 -10.63 -43.09 35.39
CA ASN A 928 -9.89 -43.77 36.44
C ASN A 928 -8.70 -42.98 36.99
N ASN A 929 -8.87 -41.66 37.14
CA ASN A 929 -7.82 -40.71 37.50
C ASN A 929 -7.89 -40.22 38.96
N ILE A 930 -8.55 -40.96 39.85
CA ILE A 930 -8.60 -40.68 41.29
C ILE A 930 -7.90 -41.81 42.02
N ILE A 931 -7.16 -41.52 43.09
CA ILE A 931 -6.60 -42.56 43.94
C ILE A 931 -7.73 -43.26 44.68
N PHE A 932 -7.81 -44.58 44.52
CA PHE A 932 -8.78 -45.43 45.21
C PHE A 932 -8.41 -45.59 46.68
N ASN A 933 -8.96 -44.73 47.54
CA ASN A 933 -8.76 -44.72 48.98
C ASN A 933 -10.09 -44.43 49.72
N VAL A 934 -10.10 -44.64 51.04
CA VAL A 934 -11.28 -44.41 51.89
C VAL A 934 -11.75 -42.97 51.78
N ASP A 935 -10.84 -42.02 51.99
CA ASP A 935 -11.18 -40.60 52.13
C ASP A 935 -11.86 -40.04 50.87
N ASN A 936 -11.38 -40.37 49.67
CA ASN A 936 -11.98 -39.89 48.41
C ASN A 936 -13.37 -40.48 48.19
N ILE A 937 -13.58 -41.75 48.52
CA ILE A 937 -14.88 -42.41 48.37
C ILE A 937 -15.89 -41.81 49.34
N THR A 938 -15.50 -41.64 50.61
CA THR A 938 -16.34 -41.01 51.63
C THR A 938 -16.65 -39.55 51.29
N THR A 939 -15.65 -38.81 50.82
CA THR A 939 -15.82 -37.40 50.44
C THR A 939 -16.79 -37.25 49.27
N TYR A 940 -16.70 -38.11 48.25
CA TYR A 940 -17.65 -38.11 47.13
C TYR A 940 -19.06 -38.44 47.64
N TRP A 941 -19.20 -39.53 48.40
CA TRP A 941 -20.49 -39.99 48.93
C TRP A 941 -21.22 -38.91 49.74
N ASN A 942 -20.49 -38.20 50.60
CA ASN A 942 -21.05 -37.12 51.42
C ASN A 942 -21.46 -35.87 50.62
N SER A 943 -21.00 -35.74 49.36
CA SER A 943 -21.23 -34.56 48.51
C SER A 943 -22.35 -34.73 47.49
N ILE A 944 -23.00 -35.90 47.46
CA ILE A 944 -24.02 -36.27 46.48
C ILE A 944 -25.37 -36.55 47.12
N HIS A 945 -26.44 -36.38 46.34
CA HIS A 945 -27.77 -36.87 46.70
C HIS A 945 -28.10 -38.20 46.02
N GLU A 946 -27.52 -38.45 44.85
CA GLU A 946 -27.67 -39.66 44.04
C GLU A 946 -26.30 -39.98 43.43
N TYR A 947 -25.91 -41.27 43.43
CA TYR A 947 -24.62 -41.69 42.87
C TYR A 947 -24.77 -42.00 41.38
N SER A 948 -23.68 -41.89 40.63
CA SER A 948 -23.67 -42.16 39.19
C SER A 948 -23.16 -43.56 38.84
N ASP A 949 -23.58 -44.08 37.68
CA ASP A 949 -23.05 -45.34 37.12
C ASP A 949 -21.52 -45.33 36.97
N LYS A 950 -20.94 -44.14 36.72
CA LYS A 950 -19.49 -43.91 36.63
C LYS A 950 -18.80 -44.22 37.96
N PHE A 951 -19.43 -43.88 39.08
CA PHE A 951 -18.92 -44.19 40.41
C PHE A 951 -18.99 -45.70 40.71
N VAL A 952 -20.11 -46.36 40.39
CA VAL A 952 -20.25 -47.83 40.55
C VAL A 952 -19.18 -48.56 39.75
N THR A 953 -19.01 -48.17 38.48
CA THR A 953 -18.01 -48.73 37.58
C THR A 953 -16.59 -48.52 38.12
N TYR A 954 -16.29 -47.32 38.63
CA TYR A 954 -14.99 -47.00 39.22
C TYR A 954 -14.68 -47.85 40.47
N ILE A 955 -15.66 -48.04 41.36
CA ILE A 955 -15.50 -48.92 42.53
C ILE A 955 -15.26 -50.36 42.05
N ASP A 956 -16.09 -50.88 41.15
CA ASP A 956 -15.99 -52.27 40.68
C ASP A 956 -14.63 -52.58 40.02
N MET A 957 -14.10 -51.63 39.26
CA MET A 957 -12.79 -51.73 38.61
C MET A 957 -11.63 -51.78 39.62
N ASN A 958 -11.67 -50.98 40.68
CA ASN A 958 -10.53 -50.81 41.60
C ASN A 958 -10.61 -51.68 42.86
N ILE A 959 -11.81 -52.13 43.25
CA ILE A 959 -11.99 -52.99 44.41
C ILE A 959 -11.51 -54.42 44.13
N ASN A 960 -10.82 -55.02 45.09
CA ASN A 960 -10.25 -56.37 44.99
C ASN A 960 -10.04 -56.99 46.38
N ASP A 961 -9.66 -58.27 46.42
CA ASP A 961 -9.46 -59.05 47.65
C ASP A 961 -8.50 -58.41 48.66
N ASN A 962 -7.59 -57.52 48.23
CA ASN A 962 -6.59 -56.91 49.12
C ASN A 962 -7.07 -55.59 49.75
N ASN A 963 -8.07 -54.91 49.18
CA ASN A 963 -8.48 -53.57 49.62
C ASN A 963 -9.96 -53.45 50.01
N TYR A 964 -10.80 -54.42 49.65
CA TYR A 964 -12.25 -54.32 49.87
C TYR A 964 -12.63 -54.13 51.35
N GLU A 965 -11.92 -54.80 52.27
CA GLU A 965 -12.19 -54.74 53.70
C GLU A 965 -11.98 -53.33 54.26
N GLU A 966 -10.81 -52.72 53.98
CA GLU A 966 -10.50 -51.36 54.44
C GLU A 966 -11.44 -50.30 53.84
N ILE A 967 -11.74 -50.41 52.55
CA ILE A 967 -12.57 -49.42 51.84
C ILE A 967 -14.03 -49.47 52.29
N LEU A 968 -14.61 -50.68 52.35
CA LEU A 968 -16.04 -50.85 52.61
C LEU A 968 -16.39 -50.78 54.10
N LEU A 969 -15.50 -51.21 55.01
CA LEU A 969 -15.72 -51.04 56.46
C LEU A 969 -15.87 -49.58 56.88
N ASN A 970 -15.17 -48.67 56.19
CA ASN A 970 -15.25 -47.24 56.46
C ASN A 970 -16.38 -46.55 55.66
N ASN A 971 -17.07 -47.28 54.77
CA ASN A 971 -18.14 -46.79 53.90
C ASN A 971 -19.35 -47.74 53.91
N ILE A 972 -19.86 -48.06 55.11
CA ILE A 972 -20.95 -49.03 55.30
C ILE A 972 -22.26 -48.56 54.64
N GLU A 973 -22.53 -47.25 54.63
CA GLU A 973 -23.71 -46.68 53.97
C GLU A 973 -23.75 -47.02 52.47
N ILE A 974 -22.61 -46.98 51.79
CA ILE A 974 -22.47 -47.40 50.39
C ILE A 974 -22.83 -48.88 50.26
N CYS A 975 -22.37 -49.71 51.20
CA CYS A 975 -22.70 -51.13 51.20
C CYS A 975 -24.20 -51.38 51.34
N ASN A 976 -24.87 -50.67 52.25
CA ASN A 976 -26.31 -50.79 52.48
C ASN A 976 -27.14 -50.41 51.24
N VAL A 977 -26.66 -49.46 50.44
CA VAL A 977 -27.29 -49.10 49.16
C VAL A 977 -26.96 -50.11 48.07
N PHE A 978 -25.69 -50.46 47.87
CA PHE A 978 -25.22 -51.32 46.78
C PHE A 978 -25.74 -52.76 46.85
N ILE A 979 -26.05 -53.29 48.04
CA ILE A 979 -26.64 -54.63 48.16
C ILE A 979 -28.06 -54.71 47.57
N ASN A 980 -28.75 -53.59 47.45
CA ASN A 980 -30.09 -53.52 46.89
C ASN A 980 -30.09 -53.10 45.41
N ASP A 981 -29.00 -52.51 44.92
CA ASP A 981 -28.88 -52.06 43.54
C ASP A 981 -28.68 -53.24 42.56
N ALA A 982 -29.55 -53.33 41.54
CA ALA A 982 -29.47 -54.33 40.50
C ALA A 982 -28.29 -54.13 39.53
N ASP A 983 -27.82 -52.90 39.34
CA ASP A 983 -26.75 -52.55 38.38
C ASP A 983 -25.33 -52.82 38.93
N VAL A 984 -25.20 -52.98 40.24
CA VAL A 984 -23.96 -53.44 40.89
C VAL A 984 -23.59 -54.84 40.40
N THR A 985 -22.31 -55.11 40.12
CA THR A 985 -21.85 -56.43 39.65
C THR A 985 -21.91 -57.49 40.76
N ASP A 986 -21.96 -58.78 40.40
CA ASP A 986 -21.93 -59.86 41.41
C ASP A 986 -20.64 -59.86 42.24
N LYS A 987 -19.53 -59.40 41.64
CA LYS A 987 -18.24 -59.25 42.33
C LYS A 987 -18.36 -58.21 43.44
N LEU A 988 -18.83 -57.01 43.12
CA LEU A 988 -18.97 -55.92 44.08
C LEU A 988 -20.04 -56.23 45.13
N PHE A 989 -21.17 -56.84 44.73
CA PHE A 989 -22.20 -57.32 45.64
C PHE A 989 -21.64 -58.28 46.71
N ASN A 990 -20.80 -59.24 46.31
CA ASN A 990 -20.21 -60.21 47.23
C ASN A 990 -19.26 -59.57 48.26
N TYR A 991 -18.65 -58.42 47.95
CA TYR A 991 -17.86 -57.67 48.93
C TYR A 991 -18.75 -56.79 49.83
N THR A 992 -19.72 -56.07 49.26
CA THR A 992 -20.58 -55.16 50.03
C THR A 992 -21.48 -55.89 51.02
N ILE A 993 -21.98 -57.08 50.66
CA ILE A 993 -22.84 -57.90 51.53
C ILE A 993 -22.14 -58.38 52.81
N ILE A 994 -20.81 -58.36 52.87
CA ILE A 994 -20.04 -58.73 54.07
C ILE A 994 -20.22 -57.67 55.16
N PHE A 995 -20.29 -56.39 54.79
CA PHE A 995 -20.28 -55.26 55.71
C PHE A 995 -21.64 -54.59 55.86
N ALA A 996 -22.57 -54.81 54.92
CA ALA A 996 -23.93 -54.32 55.03
C ALA A 996 -24.60 -54.74 56.34
N ASN A 997 -25.22 -53.78 57.02
CA ASN A 997 -25.79 -53.96 58.36
C ASN A 997 -27.20 -53.39 58.51
N GLU A 998 -27.72 -52.67 57.51
CA GLU A 998 -29.09 -52.17 57.51
C GLU A 998 -30.02 -53.11 56.75
N LYS A 999 -31.25 -53.24 57.26
CA LYS A 999 -32.28 -54.02 56.59
C LYS A 999 -32.93 -53.19 55.50
N ILE A 1000 -33.10 -53.79 54.33
CA ILE A 1000 -33.72 -53.18 53.16
C ILE A 1000 -35.22 -53.01 53.41
N GLU A 1001 -35.69 -51.75 53.49
CA GLU A 1001 -37.11 -51.44 53.63
C GLU A 1001 -37.91 -51.69 52.35
N LYS A 1002 -37.29 -51.35 51.20
CA LYS A 1002 -37.84 -51.48 49.87
C LYS A 1002 -36.84 -52.13 48.92
N LEU A 1003 -37.14 -53.35 48.50
CA LEU A 1003 -36.35 -54.11 47.53
C LEU A 1003 -36.40 -53.46 46.16
N ASP A 1004 -35.28 -53.54 45.44
CA ASP A 1004 -35.27 -53.26 44.02
C ASP A 1004 -36.15 -54.28 43.27
N ALA A 1005 -36.96 -53.76 42.34
CA ALA A 1005 -37.85 -54.57 41.53
C ALA A 1005 -37.09 -55.54 40.62
N ASP A 1006 -35.84 -55.27 40.26
CA ASP A 1006 -35.03 -56.08 39.34
C ASP A 1006 -34.07 -57.04 40.04
N ILE A 1007 -34.11 -57.13 41.37
CA ILE A 1007 -33.25 -58.04 42.14
C ILE A 1007 -33.34 -59.50 41.66
N THR A 1008 -32.18 -60.15 41.54
CA THR A 1008 -32.05 -61.53 41.10
C THR A 1008 -32.35 -62.51 42.23
N LYS A 1009 -32.76 -63.73 41.85
CA LYS A 1009 -33.12 -64.78 42.79
C LYS A 1009 -31.95 -65.18 43.71
N ASP A 1010 -30.74 -65.24 43.15
CA ASP A 1010 -29.54 -65.66 43.90
C ASP A 1010 -29.12 -64.60 44.93
N ARG A 1011 -29.14 -63.30 44.57
CA ARG A 1011 -28.86 -62.21 45.52
C ARG A 1011 -29.91 -62.13 46.62
N LEU A 1012 -31.18 -62.32 46.25
CA LEU A 1012 -32.28 -62.33 47.21
C LEU A 1012 -32.10 -63.43 48.26
N GLN A 1013 -31.71 -64.64 47.85
CA GLN A 1013 -31.46 -65.73 48.80
C GLN A 1013 -30.34 -65.37 49.79
N ILE A 1014 -29.24 -64.79 49.32
CA ILE A 1014 -28.12 -64.37 50.18
C ILE A 1014 -28.58 -63.29 51.19
N LEU A 1015 -29.40 -62.34 50.76
CA LEU A 1015 -29.97 -61.30 51.63
C LEU A 1015 -30.90 -61.89 52.70
N ILE A 1016 -31.69 -62.91 52.35
CA ILE A 1016 -32.56 -63.64 53.29
C ILE A 1016 -31.69 -64.38 54.33
N ASP A 1017 -30.67 -65.11 53.87
CA ASP A 1017 -29.78 -65.89 54.74
C ASP A 1017 -29.04 -65.00 55.76
N LYS A 1018 -28.72 -63.74 55.37
CA LYS A 1018 -28.12 -62.73 56.24
C LYS A 1018 -29.11 -61.88 57.05
N ASN A 1019 -30.42 -62.11 56.90
CA ASN A 1019 -31.49 -61.35 57.58
C ASN A 1019 -31.45 -59.84 57.30
N LEU A 1020 -31.18 -59.45 56.05
CA LEU A 1020 -31.07 -58.05 55.61
C LEU A 1020 -32.32 -57.52 54.90
N ILE A 1021 -33.45 -58.23 54.96
CA ILE A 1021 -34.71 -57.81 54.31
C ILE A 1021 -35.78 -57.58 55.38
N LEU A 1022 -36.50 -56.45 55.30
CA LEU A 1022 -37.71 -56.25 56.10
C LEU A 1022 -38.94 -56.87 55.46
N THR A 1023 -39.81 -57.43 56.28
CA THR A 1023 -41.09 -58.02 55.91
C THR A 1023 -42.17 -56.94 55.70
N THR A 1024 -41.95 -56.04 54.74
CA THR A 1024 -42.89 -54.96 54.39
C THR A 1024 -43.90 -55.40 53.32
N ASP A 1025 -45.02 -54.68 53.22
CA ASP A 1025 -46.05 -54.94 52.20
C ASP A 1025 -45.51 -54.72 50.78
N GLU A 1026 -44.65 -53.72 50.57
CA GLU A 1026 -44.02 -53.48 49.27
C GLU A 1026 -43.08 -54.61 48.86
N ASN A 1027 -42.25 -55.11 49.79
CA ASN A 1027 -41.33 -56.21 49.52
C ASN A 1027 -42.10 -57.49 49.15
N PHE A 1028 -43.13 -57.86 49.92
CA PHE A 1028 -43.94 -59.02 49.57
C PHE A 1028 -44.67 -58.86 48.23
N LYS A 1029 -45.14 -57.65 47.87
CA LYS A 1029 -45.71 -57.41 46.54
C LYS A 1029 -44.72 -57.65 45.41
N ILE A 1030 -43.46 -57.21 45.56
CA ILE A 1030 -42.40 -57.46 44.56
C ILE A 1030 -42.17 -58.97 44.42
N LEU A 1031 -42.02 -59.68 45.54
CA LEU A 1031 -41.77 -61.12 45.57
C LEU A 1031 -42.92 -61.95 44.99
N LEU A 1032 -44.17 -61.57 45.31
CA LEU A 1032 -45.37 -62.21 44.78
C LEU A 1032 -45.50 -62.00 43.27
N LYS A 1033 -45.24 -60.77 42.78
CA LYS A 1033 -45.25 -60.46 41.34
C LYS A 1033 -44.23 -61.30 40.57
N LYS A 1034 -43.07 -61.59 41.15
CA LYS A 1034 -42.03 -62.46 40.55
C LYS A 1034 -42.24 -63.96 40.78
N SER A 1035 -43.26 -64.37 41.53
CA SER A 1035 -43.53 -65.78 41.88
C SER A 1035 -42.37 -66.49 42.61
N TYR A 1036 -41.65 -65.76 43.47
CA TYR A 1036 -40.52 -66.28 44.26
C TYR A 1036 -41.02 -66.98 45.54
N PHE A 1037 -41.85 -68.02 45.39
CA PHE A 1037 -42.57 -68.65 46.51
C PHE A 1037 -41.65 -69.35 47.53
N LYS A 1038 -40.55 -69.96 47.06
CA LYS A 1038 -39.54 -70.57 47.94
C LYS A 1038 -38.85 -69.54 48.80
N GLU A 1039 -38.51 -68.40 48.23
CA GLU A 1039 -37.81 -67.31 48.90
C GLU A 1039 -38.75 -66.61 49.89
N ILE A 1040 -40.03 -66.43 49.53
CA ILE A 1040 -41.07 -65.97 50.47
C ILE A 1040 -41.19 -66.94 51.65
N THR A 1041 -41.23 -68.25 51.38
CA THR A 1041 -41.30 -69.29 52.41
C THR A 1041 -40.06 -69.27 53.31
N SER A 1042 -38.87 -69.10 52.72
CA SER A 1042 -37.60 -68.99 53.45
C SER A 1042 -37.53 -67.72 54.30
N LEU A 1043 -37.98 -66.58 53.77
CA LEU A 1043 -38.01 -65.29 54.48
C LEU A 1043 -38.94 -65.33 55.70
N ILE A 1044 -40.07 -66.04 55.60
CA ILE A 1044 -41.03 -66.21 56.70
C ILE A 1044 -40.51 -67.24 57.70
N SER A 1045 -39.96 -68.36 57.22
CA SER A 1045 -39.45 -69.44 58.07
C SER A 1045 -38.17 -69.05 58.82
N SER A 1046 -37.44 -68.01 58.35
CA SER A 1046 -36.26 -67.47 59.02
C SER A 1046 -36.57 -66.42 60.10
N GLN A 1047 -37.83 -65.99 60.25
CA GLN A 1047 -38.23 -65.06 61.31
C GLN A 1047 -38.42 -65.77 62.65
N GLU A 1048 -38.17 -65.05 63.75
CA GLU A 1048 -38.58 -65.50 65.09
C GLU A 1048 -40.12 -65.51 65.21
N ASN A 1049 -40.68 -66.37 66.08
CA ASN A 1049 -42.14 -66.59 66.21
C ASN A 1049 -42.99 -65.30 66.32
N ASN A 1050 -42.50 -64.26 66.99
CA ASN A 1050 -43.24 -63.00 67.12
C ASN A 1050 -43.30 -62.19 65.81
N LEU A 1051 -42.27 -62.29 64.98
CA LEU A 1051 -42.17 -61.63 63.67
C LEU A 1051 -42.81 -62.47 62.56
N GLU A 1052 -42.92 -63.80 62.75
CA GLU A 1052 -43.71 -64.69 61.88
C GLU A 1052 -45.17 -64.21 61.79
N ASP A 1053 -45.79 -63.90 62.93
CA ASP A 1053 -47.18 -63.42 62.99
C ASP A 1053 -47.37 -62.11 62.22
N ASP A 1054 -46.43 -61.17 62.36
CA ASP A 1054 -46.46 -59.89 61.63
C ASP A 1054 -46.25 -60.10 60.13
N ALA A 1055 -45.29 -60.94 59.73
CA ALA A 1055 -45.00 -61.26 58.33
C ALA A 1055 -46.18 -61.95 57.64
N ILE A 1056 -46.80 -62.94 58.31
CA ILE A 1056 -48.03 -63.59 57.83
C ILE A 1056 -49.19 -62.59 57.79
N GLY A 1057 -49.29 -61.68 58.78
CA GLY A 1057 -50.30 -60.62 58.78
C GLY A 1057 -50.15 -59.64 57.62
N VAL A 1058 -48.92 -59.32 57.20
CA VAL A 1058 -48.66 -58.56 55.97
C VAL A 1058 -49.00 -59.37 54.72
N LEU A 1059 -48.57 -60.64 54.66
CA LEU A 1059 -48.82 -61.52 53.52
C LEU A 1059 -50.33 -61.73 53.27
N LEU A 1060 -51.13 -61.93 54.32
CA LEU A 1060 -52.59 -62.14 54.25
C LEU A 1060 -53.40 -60.93 53.74
N ARG A 1061 -52.78 -59.73 53.69
CA ARG A 1061 -53.38 -58.54 53.07
C ARG A 1061 -53.31 -58.57 51.54
N ASN A 1062 -52.47 -59.43 50.97
CA ASN A 1062 -52.29 -59.58 49.54
C ASN A 1062 -53.11 -60.77 48.99
N GLU A 1063 -53.30 -60.83 47.68
CA GLU A 1063 -53.88 -62.00 47.02
C GLU A 1063 -52.84 -63.13 46.98
N LEU A 1064 -53.21 -64.31 47.50
CA LEU A 1064 -52.30 -65.43 47.67
C LEU A 1064 -52.67 -66.57 46.73
N ASP A 1065 -51.65 -67.12 46.06
CA ASP A 1065 -51.79 -68.34 45.29
C ASP A 1065 -51.99 -69.53 46.25
N ALA A 1066 -52.86 -70.46 45.87
CA ALA A 1066 -53.09 -71.69 46.63
C ALA A 1066 -51.80 -72.52 46.75
N GLU A 1067 -50.92 -72.51 45.74
CA GLU A 1067 -49.64 -73.21 45.80
C GLU A 1067 -48.70 -72.63 46.86
N LEU A 1068 -48.61 -71.30 46.97
CA LEU A 1068 -47.86 -70.65 48.04
C LEU A 1068 -48.43 -71.00 49.42
N ILE A 1069 -49.76 -71.07 49.56
CA ILE A 1069 -50.41 -71.47 50.81
C ILE A 1069 -50.02 -72.91 51.18
N TYR A 1070 -50.06 -73.85 50.23
CA TYR A 1070 -49.65 -75.24 50.50
C TYR A 1070 -48.14 -75.34 50.82
N GLU A 1071 -47.28 -74.57 50.14
CA GLU A 1071 -45.84 -74.55 50.42
C GLU A 1071 -45.54 -74.01 51.84
N LEU A 1072 -46.24 -72.97 52.26
CA LEU A 1072 -46.15 -72.43 53.62
C LEU A 1072 -46.69 -73.39 54.67
N ILE A 1073 -47.83 -74.05 54.44
CA ILE A 1073 -48.40 -75.02 55.40
C ILE A 1073 -47.47 -76.22 55.63
N ASN A 1074 -46.81 -76.67 54.55
CA ASN A 1074 -45.85 -77.76 54.65
C ASN A 1074 -44.51 -77.31 55.25
N SER A 1075 -44.25 -76.00 55.39
CA SER A 1075 -43.06 -75.46 56.06
C SER A 1075 -43.22 -75.42 57.59
N ASN A 1076 -42.26 -74.83 58.30
CA ASN A 1076 -42.19 -74.82 59.78
C ASN A 1076 -42.99 -73.67 60.43
N ILE A 1077 -44.01 -73.11 59.76
CA ILE A 1077 -44.86 -72.08 60.35
C ILE A 1077 -45.70 -72.62 61.51
N SER A 1078 -46.12 -71.73 62.41
CA SER A 1078 -46.97 -72.09 63.54
C SER A 1078 -48.34 -72.67 63.10
N TYR A 1079 -48.90 -73.54 63.93
CA TYR A 1079 -50.25 -74.10 63.72
C TYR A 1079 -51.29 -72.99 63.54
N ALA A 1080 -51.25 -71.95 64.38
CA ALA A 1080 -52.19 -70.83 64.32
C ALA A 1080 -52.14 -70.10 62.96
N ASN A 1081 -50.95 -69.87 62.40
CA ASN A 1081 -50.80 -69.24 61.09
C ASN A 1081 -51.15 -70.17 59.94
N SER A 1082 -50.87 -71.48 60.07
CA SER A 1082 -51.32 -72.50 59.11
C SER A 1082 -52.83 -72.49 58.94
N ILE A 1083 -53.58 -72.39 60.04
CA ILE A 1083 -55.05 -72.29 60.00
C ILE A 1083 -55.52 -70.97 59.37
N LYS A 1084 -54.88 -69.83 59.69
CA LYS A 1084 -55.20 -68.53 59.06
C LYS A 1084 -55.02 -68.60 57.53
N LEU A 1085 -53.97 -69.26 57.04
CA LEU A 1085 -53.71 -69.45 55.62
C LEU A 1085 -54.69 -70.43 54.96
N LEU A 1086 -55.01 -71.56 55.61
CA LEU A 1086 -56.00 -72.52 55.11
C LEU A 1086 -57.37 -71.89 54.86
N ASN A 1087 -57.80 -71.00 55.75
CA ASN A 1087 -59.07 -70.28 55.62
C ASN A 1087 -59.15 -69.35 54.39
N LYS A 1088 -58.02 -69.05 53.72
CA LYS A 1088 -58.01 -68.28 52.47
C LYS A 1088 -58.28 -69.13 51.23
N ILE A 1089 -58.16 -70.46 51.33
CA ILE A 1089 -58.50 -71.35 50.21
C ILE A 1089 -60.02 -71.39 50.07
N THR A 1090 -60.55 -70.76 49.01
CA THR A 1090 -62.00 -70.69 48.72
C THR A 1090 -62.55 -71.99 48.14
N ASN A 1091 -61.68 -72.83 47.55
CA ASN A 1091 -62.02 -74.15 47.03
C ASN A 1091 -61.82 -75.22 48.11
N VAL A 1092 -62.31 -76.44 47.85
CA VAL A 1092 -62.12 -77.58 48.78
C VAL A 1092 -60.63 -77.80 49.03
N VAL A 1093 -60.21 -77.76 50.30
CA VAL A 1093 -58.83 -78.07 50.71
C VAL A 1093 -58.50 -79.50 50.33
N LEU A 1094 -57.43 -79.67 49.55
CA LEU A 1094 -57.01 -80.96 49.05
C LEU A 1094 -55.98 -81.57 49.99
N ILE A 1095 -56.37 -82.63 50.70
CA ILE A 1095 -55.46 -83.35 51.61
C ILE A 1095 -54.27 -83.96 50.84
N GLU A 1096 -54.40 -84.22 49.54
CA GLU A 1096 -53.28 -84.71 48.71
C GLU A 1096 -52.08 -83.75 48.63
N LYS A 1097 -52.28 -82.46 48.90
CA LYS A 1097 -51.24 -81.41 48.88
C LYS A 1097 -50.68 -81.07 50.28
N ILE A 1098 -51.17 -81.74 51.31
CA ILE A 1098 -50.73 -81.58 52.70
C ILE A 1098 -50.01 -82.85 53.12
N ASP A 1099 -48.82 -82.70 53.70
CA ASP A 1099 -48.09 -83.85 54.23
C ASP A 1099 -48.90 -84.55 55.33
N PHE A 1100 -49.01 -85.89 55.27
CA PHE A 1100 -49.69 -86.68 56.30
C PHE A 1100 -49.05 -86.54 57.69
N GLU A 1101 -47.79 -86.10 57.78
CA GLU A 1101 -47.13 -85.77 59.05
C GLU A 1101 -47.68 -84.50 59.73
N LYS A 1102 -48.44 -83.65 59.02
CA LYS A 1102 -49.14 -82.48 59.60
C LYS A 1102 -50.42 -82.94 60.32
N ILE A 1103 -50.25 -83.78 61.33
CA ILE A 1103 -51.32 -84.48 62.07
C ILE A 1103 -52.35 -83.49 62.60
N ASP A 1104 -51.93 -82.39 63.22
CA ASP A 1104 -52.86 -81.40 63.80
C ASP A 1104 -53.74 -80.72 62.74
N ILE A 1105 -53.17 -80.45 61.56
CA ILE A 1105 -53.88 -79.82 60.44
C ILE A 1105 -54.87 -80.80 59.81
N ILE A 1106 -54.45 -82.04 59.61
CA ILE A 1106 -55.32 -83.09 59.05
C ILE A 1106 -56.42 -83.45 60.05
N GLY A 1107 -56.11 -83.50 61.35
CA GLY A 1107 -57.09 -83.66 62.42
C GLY A 1107 -58.17 -82.57 62.38
N TYR A 1108 -57.76 -81.31 62.27
CA TYR A 1108 -58.69 -80.19 62.06
C TYR A 1108 -59.58 -80.38 60.82
N LEU A 1109 -59.04 -80.84 59.69
CA LEU A 1109 -59.83 -81.10 58.48
C LEU A 1109 -60.84 -82.26 58.65
N ILE A 1110 -60.52 -83.27 59.46
CA ILE A 1110 -61.45 -84.36 59.80
C ILE A 1110 -62.61 -83.82 60.65
N GLU A 1111 -62.32 -82.97 61.65
CA GLU A 1111 -63.34 -82.36 62.52
C GLU A 1111 -64.29 -81.43 61.77
N VAL A 1112 -63.76 -80.57 60.88
CA VAL A 1112 -64.55 -79.64 60.06
C VAL A 1112 -65.42 -80.38 59.03
N GLY A 1113 -64.96 -81.54 58.58
CA GLY A 1113 -65.69 -82.46 57.72
C GLY A 1113 -65.01 -82.69 56.38
N LEU A 1114 -64.82 -83.97 56.05
CA LEU A 1114 -64.15 -84.38 54.82
C LEU A 1114 -65.08 -84.38 53.60
N SER A 1115 -64.57 -83.86 52.49
CA SER A 1115 -65.18 -83.99 51.16
C SER A 1115 -65.06 -85.41 50.62
N ASP A 1116 -65.91 -85.78 49.66
CA ASP A 1116 -65.89 -87.12 49.06
C ASP A 1116 -64.54 -87.43 48.38
N ILE A 1117 -63.85 -86.41 47.85
CA ILE A 1117 -62.51 -86.52 47.25
C ILE A 1117 -61.50 -86.90 48.33
N ASN A 1118 -61.50 -86.18 49.45
CA ASN A 1118 -60.59 -86.43 50.57
C ASN A 1118 -60.86 -87.81 51.21
N ILE A 1119 -62.14 -88.21 51.36
CA ILE A 1119 -62.51 -89.54 51.86
C ILE A 1119 -61.94 -90.64 50.96
N ASN A 1120 -62.14 -90.54 49.65
CA ASN A 1120 -61.65 -91.54 48.72
C ASN A 1120 -60.10 -91.56 48.66
N TYR A 1121 -59.44 -90.41 48.76
CA TYR A 1121 -57.97 -90.33 48.82
C TYR A 1121 -57.40 -91.01 50.07
N ILE A 1122 -57.98 -90.72 51.24
CA ILE A 1122 -57.57 -91.35 52.50
C ILE A 1122 -57.83 -92.87 52.47
N CYS A 1123 -59.00 -93.32 52.00
CA CYS A 1123 -59.29 -94.76 51.86
C CYS A 1123 -58.29 -95.47 50.94
N LYS A 1124 -57.92 -94.86 49.81
CA LYS A 1124 -56.95 -95.43 48.86
C LYS A 1124 -55.54 -95.53 49.45
N HIS A 1125 -55.15 -94.56 50.27
CA HIS A 1125 -53.82 -94.48 50.88
C HIS A 1125 -53.80 -94.83 52.37
N PHE A 1126 -54.80 -95.60 52.82
CA PHE A 1126 -55.06 -95.85 54.23
C PHE A 1126 -53.88 -96.51 54.97
N ASP A 1127 -53.00 -97.22 54.28
CA ASP A 1127 -51.79 -97.80 54.87
C ASP A 1127 -50.86 -96.75 55.47
N LYS A 1128 -50.68 -95.62 54.77
CA LYS A 1128 -49.77 -94.52 55.13
C LYS A 1128 -50.43 -93.44 55.97
N PHE A 1129 -51.74 -93.51 56.16
CA PHE A 1129 -52.49 -92.52 56.90
C PHE A 1129 -52.35 -92.72 58.41
N PHE A 1130 -52.08 -91.65 59.17
CA PHE A 1130 -51.84 -91.76 60.61
C PHE A 1130 -53.14 -91.81 61.44
N LEU A 1131 -54.14 -90.97 61.14
CA LEU A 1131 -55.39 -90.82 61.91
C LEU A 1131 -56.46 -91.87 61.55
N LYS A 1132 -56.07 -93.16 61.54
CA LYS A 1132 -56.91 -94.27 61.04
C LYS A 1132 -58.18 -94.45 61.86
N GLU A 1133 -58.09 -94.37 63.18
CA GLU A 1133 -59.23 -94.53 64.10
C GLU A 1133 -60.22 -93.38 63.94
N GLU A 1134 -59.73 -92.13 63.96
CA GLU A 1134 -60.58 -90.94 63.83
C GLU A 1134 -61.30 -90.91 62.48
N PHE A 1135 -60.60 -91.29 61.40
CA PHE A 1135 -61.19 -91.33 60.07
C PHE A 1135 -62.26 -92.42 59.92
N VAL A 1136 -62.01 -93.64 60.40
CA VAL A 1136 -62.98 -94.74 60.28
C VAL A 1136 -64.20 -94.48 61.17
N TYR A 1137 -63.98 -93.93 62.37
CA TYR A 1137 -65.06 -93.49 63.24
C TYR A 1137 -65.88 -92.36 62.62
N TYR A 1138 -65.23 -91.38 61.98
CA TYR A 1138 -65.89 -90.33 61.20
C TYR A 1138 -66.78 -90.92 60.10
N LEU A 1139 -66.33 -91.95 59.39
CA LEU A 1139 -67.12 -92.62 58.36
C LEU A 1139 -68.36 -93.33 58.93
N ASP A 1140 -68.25 -93.97 60.10
CA ASP A 1140 -69.35 -94.71 60.74
C ASP A 1140 -70.43 -93.76 61.25
N ILE A 1141 -70.07 -92.75 62.06
CA ILE A 1141 -71.02 -91.79 62.63
C ILE A 1141 -71.75 -90.99 61.56
N ASN A 1142 -71.05 -90.61 60.50
CA ASN A 1142 -71.64 -89.80 59.43
C ASN A 1142 -72.32 -90.64 58.35
N ASN A 1143 -72.43 -91.97 58.51
CA ASN A 1143 -73.00 -92.90 57.53
C ASN A 1143 -72.41 -92.74 56.13
N LYS A 1144 -71.08 -92.54 56.02
CA LYS A 1144 -70.39 -92.23 54.75
C LYS A 1144 -69.73 -93.44 54.08
N PHE A 1145 -69.93 -94.65 54.60
CA PHE A 1145 -69.41 -95.87 53.97
C PHE A 1145 -69.94 -96.08 52.55
N ASP A 1146 -71.16 -95.61 52.25
CA ASP A 1146 -71.77 -95.66 50.91
C ASP A 1146 -71.09 -94.74 49.88
N LYS A 1147 -70.35 -93.72 50.33
CA LYS A 1147 -69.60 -92.78 49.47
C LYS A 1147 -68.26 -93.34 49.00
N ILE A 1148 -67.83 -94.47 49.55
CA ILE A 1148 -66.55 -95.07 49.21
C ILE A 1148 -66.70 -95.87 47.92
N LYS A 1149 -65.90 -95.53 46.91
CA LYS A 1149 -65.83 -96.32 45.67
C LYS A 1149 -65.03 -97.59 45.92
N ASN A 1150 -65.51 -98.73 45.43
CA ASN A 1150 -64.87 -100.04 45.64
C ASN A 1150 -63.39 -100.07 45.23
N GLU A 1151 -62.98 -99.34 44.18
CA GLU A 1151 -61.59 -99.25 43.73
C GLU A 1151 -60.64 -98.60 44.75
N ASN A 1152 -61.17 -97.80 45.68
CA ASN A 1152 -60.40 -97.09 46.71
C ASN A 1152 -60.44 -97.80 48.07
N ILE A 1153 -61.09 -98.97 48.15
CA ILE A 1153 -61.14 -99.77 49.38
C ILE A 1153 -59.91 -100.67 49.41
N SER A 1154 -58.89 -100.27 50.19
CA SER A 1154 -57.71 -101.10 50.40
C SER A 1154 -58.02 -102.34 51.26
N GLN A 1155 -57.23 -103.40 51.12
CA GLN A 1155 -57.36 -104.59 51.96
C GLN A 1155 -57.19 -104.26 53.45
N SER A 1156 -56.24 -103.37 53.77
CA SER A 1156 -56.02 -102.90 55.13
C SER A 1156 -57.20 -102.13 55.71
N PHE A 1157 -57.91 -101.35 54.89
CA PHE A 1157 -59.15 -100.69 55.31
C PHE A 1157 -60.25 -101.71 55.62
N ILE A 1158 -60.40 -102.75 54.79
CA ILE A 1158 -61.38 -103.84 55.02
C ILE A 1158 -61.06 -104.56 56.33
N GLU A 1159 -59.81 -104.97 56.54
CA GLU A 1159 -59.39 -105.69 57.74
C GLU A 1159 -59.58 -104.84 59.00
N PHE A 1160 -59.23 -103.55 58.95
CA PHE A 1160 -59.42 -102.62 60.06
C PHE A 1160 -60.90 -102.43 60.40
N VAL A 1161 -61.76 -102.24 59.39
CA VAL A 1161 -63.20 -102.06 59.59
C VAL A 1161 -63.87 -103.35 60.10
N LEU A 1162 -63.48 -104.52 59.60
CA LEU A 1162 -64.08 -105.78 60.03
C LEU A 1162 -63.63 -106.18 61.44
N SER A 1163 -62.37 -105.93 61.81
CA SER A 1163 -61.81 -106.27 63.12
C SER A 1163 -62.24 -105.31 64.24
N SER A 1164 -62.59 -104.06 63.92
CA SER A 1164 -63.00 -103.08 64.92
C SER A 1164 -64.36 -103.42 65.55
N ASN A 1165 -64.43 -103.50 66.88
CA ASN A 1165 -65.68 -103.75 67.61
C ASN A 1165 -66.59 -102.51 67.69
N ASP A 1166 -66.02 -101.33 67.48
CA ASP A 1166 -66.70 -100.04 67.67
C ASP A 1166 -67.47 -99.57 66.44
N ILE A 1167 -67.37 -100.32 65.34
CA ILE A 1167 -68.09 -100.03 64.09
C ILE A 1167 -69.41 -100.78 64.07
N SER A 1168 -70.47 -100.05 63.74
CA SER A 1168 -71.82 -100.61 63.64
C SER A 1168 -71.91 -101.79 62.67
N TYR A 1169 -72.74 -102.79 63.00
CA TYR A 1169 -73.00 -103.89 62.07
C TYR A 1169 -73.60 -103.41 60.75
N ASP A 1170 -74.30 -102.27 60.73
CA ASP A 1170 -74.86 -101.71 59.50
C ASP A 1170 -73.75 -101.27 58.53
N SER A 1171 -72.77 -100.50 59.01
CA SER A 1171 -71.57 -100.11 58.23
C SER A 1171 -70.74 -101.30 57.77
N LYS A 1172 -70.57 -102.33 58.63
CA LYS A 1172 -69.91 -103.59 58.21
C LYS A 1172 -70.69 -104.29 57.11
N THR A 1173 -72.03 -104.30 57.19
CA THR A 1173 -72.86 -104.86 56.11
C THR A 1173 -72.87 -103.99 54.85
N ASP A 1174 -72.75 -102.67 54.95
CA ASP A 1174 -72.62 -101.79 53.79
C ASP A 1174 -71.32 -102.04 53.04
N LEU A 1175 -70.22 -102.28 53.75
CA LEU A 1175 -68.97 -102.73 53.15
C LEU A 1175 -69.15 -104.05 52.37
N VAL A 1176 -69.91 -105.00 52.92
CA VAL A 1176 -70.25 -106.25 52.22
C VAL A 1176 -71.14 -105.98 51.00
N VAL A 1177 -72.13 -105.11 51.11
CA VAL A 1177 -73.05 -104.75 50.01
C VAL A 1177 -72.28 -104.06 48.88
N ILE A 1178 -71.33 -103.18 49.19
CA ILE A 1178 -70.45 -102.55 48.19
C ILE A 1178 -69.70 -103.62 47.40
N LYS A 1179 -69.12 -104.61 48.10
CA LYS A 1179 -68.40 -105.75 47.48
C LYS A 1179 -69.31 -106.68 46.66
N ILE A 1180 -70.56 -106.89 47.09
CA ILE A 1180 -71.53 -107.69 46.34
C ILE A 1180 -71.95 -106.98 45.05
N LYS A 1181 -72.34 -105.70 45.14
CA LYS A 1181 -72.75 -104.88 43.99
C LYS A 1181 -71.62 -104.70 42.97
N SER A 1182 -70.36 -104.76 43.41
CA SER A 1182 -69.21 -104.73 42.51
C SER A 1182 -68.92 -106.04 41.78
N LYS A 1183 -69.76 -107.07 41.93
CA LYS A 1183 -69.59 -108.42 41.37
C LYS A 1183 -68.25 -109.09 41.76
N SER A 1184 -67.82 -108.91 43.02
CA SER A 1184 -66.60 -109.54 43.54
C SER A 1184 -66.69 -111.07 43.52
N LYS A 1185 -65.56 -111.77 43.45
CA LYS A 1185 -65.55 -113.24 43.41
C LYS A 1185 -66.28 -113.82 44.62
N ALA A 1186 -67.05 -114.88 44.40
CA ALA A 1186 -67.83 -115.52 45.46
C ALA A 1186 -66.98 -115.94 46.67
N GLU A 1187 -65.71 -116.33 46.47
CA GLU A 1187 -64.76 -116.65 47.55
C GLU A 1187 -64.46 -115.46 48.46
N GLU A 1188 -64.25 -114.26 47.90
CA GLU A 1188 -63.96 -113.04 48.65
C GLU A 1188 -65.19 -112.56 49.42
N ILE A 1189 -66.37 -112.62 48.79
CA ILE A 1189 -67.64 -112.32 49.45
C ILE A 1189 -67.90 -113.34 50.57
N LYS A 1190 -67.61 -114.62 50.34
CA LYS A 1190 -67.74 -115.68 51.35
C LYS A 1190 -66.84 -115.41 52.55
N GLU A 1191 -65.60 -115.02 52.33
CA GLU A 1191 -64.64 -114.70 53.39
C GLU A 1191 -65.11 -113.51 54.25
N ILE A 1192 -65.50 -112.41 53.61
CA ILE A 1192 -66.00 -111.21 54.31
C ILE A 1192 -67.28 -111.52 55.10
N ILE A 1193 -68.24 -112.24 54.51
CA ILE A 1193 -69.48 -112.64 55.19
C ILE A 1193 -69.16 -113.56 56.38
N SER A 1194 -68.19 -114.47 56.25
CA SER A 1194 -67.81 -115.42 57.31
C SER A 1194 -67.27 -114.70 58.55
N ASN A 1195 -66.58 -113.57 58.35
CA ASN A 1195 -66.01 -112.76 59.43
C ASN A 1195 -67.06 -111.92 60.18
N ILE A 1196 -68.28 -111.81 59.67
CA ILE A 1196 -69.36 -111.07 60.33
C ILE A 1196 -70.32 -112.08 60.99
N LYS A 1197 -70.15 -112.32 62.30
CA LYS A 1197 -70.91 -113.31 63.09
C LYS A 1197 -72.42 -113.35 62.86
N ILE A 1198 -73.07 -112.20 62.65
CA ILE A 1198 -74.54 -112.12 62.53
C ILE A 1198 -75.06 -112.59 61.17
N ILE A 1199 -74.23 -112.53 60.12
CA ILE A 1199 -74.56 -112.98 58.77
C ILE A 1199 -73.73 -114.18 58.30
N SER A 1200 -72.74 -114.64 59.08
CA SER A 1200 -71.79 -115.70 58.70
C SER A 1200 -72.45 -116.97 58.20
N LYS A 1201 -73.63 -117.32 58.73
CA LYS A 1201 -74.44 -118.45 58.23
C LYS A 1201 -74.80 -118.33 56.74
N LEU A 1202 -74.85 -117.14 56.15
CA LEU A 1202 -75.07 -116.96 54.72
C LEU A 1202 -73.91 -117.49 53.87
N ALA A 1203 -72.68 -117.49 54.40
CA ALA A 1203 -71.52 -118.05 53.71
C ALA A 1203 -71.65 -119.56 53.47
N GLU A 1204 -72.44 -120.26 54.31
CA GLU A 1204 -72.73 -121.68 54.15
C GLU A 1204 -73.49 -122.01 52.85
N VAL A 1205 -74.03 -121.01 52.14
CA VAL A 1205 -74.73 -121.24 50.87
C VAL A 1205 -73.81 -121.89 49.82
N TRP A 1206 -72.53 -121.50 49.81
CA TRP A 1206 -71.49 -122.05 48.92
C TRP A 1206 -70.95 -123.41 49.39
N ASP A 1207 -71.39 -123.91 50.55
CA ASP A 1207 -71.07 -125.26 51.05
C ASP A 1207 -72.23 -126.24 50.78
N ASN A 1208 -73.04 -125.95 49.74
CA ASN A 1208 -74.28 -126.66 49.38
C ASN A 1208 -75.36 -126.71 50.49
N LYS A 1209 -75.24 -125.89 51.55
CA LYS A 1209 -76.29 -125.74 52.55
C LYS A 1209 -77.29 -124.67 52.11
N ARG A 1210 -78.44 -124.63 52.78
CA ARG A 1210 -79.56 -123.75 52.45
C ARG A 1210 -79.84 -122.80 53.61
N PRO A 1211 -79.03 -121.76 53.83
CA PRO A 1211 -79.21 -120.85 54.96
C PRO A 1211 -80.50 -120.04 54.83
N ALA A 1212 -81.13 -119.78 55.98
CA ALA A 1212 -82.37 -119.02 56.07
C ALA A 1212 -82.10 -117.52 56.22
N LEU A 1213 -82.92 -116.71 55.56
CA LEU A 1213 -82.95 -115.25 55.74
C LEU A 1213 -83.78 -114.91 56.98
N ASP A 1214 -83.21 -115.15 58.17
CA ASP A 1214 -83.90 -115.08 59.46
C ASP A 1214 -83.69 -113.77 60.26
N ASN A 1215 -82.90 -112.80 59.76
CA ASN A 1215 -82.74 -111.47 60.37
C ASN A 1215 -82.57 -110.35 59.31
N SER A 1216 -82.69 -109.08 59.72
CA SER A 1216 -82.63 -107.91 58.82
C SER A 1216 -81.30 -107.78 58.08
N TYR A 1217 -80.16 -108.03 58.74
CA TYR A 1217 -78.82 -108.00 58.12
C TYR A 1217 -78.64 -109.10 57.08
N LYS A 1218 -79.11 -110.31 57.40
CA LYS A 1218 -79.13 -111.44 56.47
C LYS A 1218 -80.07 -111.17 55.30
N ASN A 1219 -81.17 -110.46 55.52
CA ASN A 1219 -82.03 -109.99 54.43
C ASN A 1219 -81.32 -108.95 53.57
N LYS A 1220 -80.64 -107.95 54.16
CA LYS A 1220 -79.91 -106.89 53.42
C LYS A 1220 -78.84 -107.51 52.51
N VAL A 1221 -77.99 -108.38 53.08
CA VAL A 1221 -76.91 -109.07 52.35
C VAL A 1221 -77.47 -110.15 51.43
N GLY A 1222 -78.45 -110.93 51.89
CA GLY A 1222 -79.08 -112.01 51.12
C GLY A 1222 -79.87 -111.50 49.90
N ASN A 1223 -80.54 -110.35 50.00
CA ASN A 1223 -81.17 -109.68 48.85
C ASN A 1223 -80.11 -109.17 47.87
N ALA A 1224 -79.03 -108.55 48.36
CA ALA A 1224 -77.93 -108.16 47.47
C ALA A 1224 -77.33 -109.37 46.72
N LEU A 1225 -77.18 -110.52 47.39
CA LEU A 1225 -76.72 -111.76 46.75
C LEU A 1225 -77.74 -112.32 45.73
N LEU A 1226 -79.04 -112.15 45.97
CA LEU A 1226 -80.11 -112.55 45.04
C LEU A 1226 -80.15 -111.65 43.81
N ASP A 1227 -80.10 -110.33 44.02
CA ASP A 1227 -80.19 -109.31 42.96
C ASP A 1227 -79.02 -109.43 41.98
N GLU A 1228 -77.81 -109.69 42.49
CA GLU A 1228 -76.61 -109.88 41.67
C GLU A 1228 -76.45 -111.32 41.13
N GLY A 1229 -77.38 -112.23 41.46
CA GLY A 1229 -77.47 -113.56 40.84
C GLY A 1229 -76.52 -114.63 41.38
N TYR A 1230 -75.91 -114.44 42.56
CA TYR A 1230 -75.05 -115.44 43.23
C TYR A 1230 -75.84 -116.64 43.76
N VAL A 1231 -77.09 -116.41 44.15
CA VAL A 1231 -77.98 -117.41 44.75
C VAL A 1231 -79.37 -117.34 44.13
N TYR A 1232 -80.16 -118.40 44.25
CA TYR A 1232 -81.58 -118.37 43.92
C TYR A 1232 -82.45 -118.74 45.12
N LYS A 1233 -83.70 -118.28 45.07
CA LYS A 1233 -84.65 -118.39 46.17
C LYS A 1233 -85.36 -119.75 46.15
N ARG A 1234 -85.42 -120.41 47.32
CA ARG A 1234 -86.26 -121.58 47.56
C ARG A 1234 -87.21 -121.30 48.73
N ASN A 1235 -88.51 -121.45 48.49
CA ASN A 1235 -89.53 -121.31 49.52
C ASN A 1235 -89.74 -122.67 50.21
N ASP A 1236 -89.26 -122.82 51.44
CA ASP A 1236 -89.60 -123.95 52.32
C ASP A 1236 -90.67 -123.49 53.35
N LYS A 1237 -91.38 -124.44 53.99
CA LYS A 1237 -92.60 -124.18 54.78
C LYS A 1237 -92.46 -123.11 55.88
N ASP A 1238 -91.27 -122.91 56.44
CA ASP A 1238 -91.06 -122.02 57.60
C ASP A 1238 -90.21 -120.77 57.30
N TRP A 1239 -89.34 -120.77 56.28
CA TRP A 1239 -88.44 -119.63 55.98
C TRP A 1239 -88.04 -119.59 54.50
N ILE A 1240 -87.76 -118.39 53.99
CA ILE A 1240 -87.06 -118.20 52.71
C ILE A 1240 -85.60 -118.62 52.91
N ARG A 1241 -85.17 -119.61 52.12
CA ARG A 1241 -83.77 -120.06 52.11
C ARG A 1241 -83.15 -119.70 50.76
N ILE A 1242 -81.88 -119.30 50.80
CA ILE A 1242 -81.08 -119.09 49.61
C ILE A 1242 -80.32 -120.38 49.30
N VAL A 1243 -80.21 -120.69 48.01
CA VAL A 1243 -79.48 -121.84 47.50
C VAL A 1243 -78.50 -121.34 46.47
N GLU A 1244 -77.30 -121.91 46.48
CA GLU A 1244 -76.28 -121.59 45.49
C GLU A 1244 -76.83 -121.84 44.09
N LYS A 1245 -76.82 -120.80 43.26
CA LYS A 1245 -77.10 -120.92 41.85
C LYS A 1245 -75.83 -121.48 41.22
N LYS A 1246 -75.79 -122.80 40.99
CA LYS A 1246 -74.71 -123.42 40.21
C LYS A 1246 -74.76 -122.82 38.81
N GLN A 1247 -73.88 -121.85 38.56
CA GLN A 1247 -73.62 -121.26 37.26
C GLN A 1247 -72.66 -122.15 36.48
#